data_AF-A0AAN1Q139-F1
#
_entry.id   AF-A0AAN1Q139-F1
#
_cell.length_a   1.000
_cell.length_b   1.000
_cell.length_c   1.000
_cell.angle_alpha   90.00
_cell.angle_beta   90.00
_cell.angle_gamma   90.00
#
_symmetry.space_group_name_H-M   'P 1'
#
loop_
_entity.id
_entity.type
_entity.pdbx_description
1 polymer ?
#
loop_
_entity_poly.entity_id
_entity_poly.type
_entity_poly.pdbx_seq_one_letter_code
_entity_poly.pdbx_strand_id
1 'polypeptide(L)'
;MAKTYLLEIGLEEMPAHVVTPSVLQLKERMVKFLKDARLDFEDVKAFSTPRRLTVQVLGLADKQADVKKEVRGPAKKIAQDADGNWTKAAIGFSKGQGASTDDIVFKDIKGTPYVFVQTFTAGKTAAEVLTAGIKEVITKMNFPTMMKWSTYSFKYIRPIRWIVSLLDDEVVPVQILDVTAGRVSRGHRFLGHDVEIATATDYEADLASVQVIADATKRKATIREQIAALANERDWQIKVNEDLLEEVNNLVEYPTAFAGDFDTKYLTIPDEVLITSMRDHQRFFYVTDAEDNLLPHFVSVRNGNTDHLENVALGNQKVLTARLEDAAFFYHEDQQHSIQEYVERLKKVSFHDKIGTMYEKMQRVMVISDFLADRFGLTETEKNQLHRAAQIYKFDLVTGMVGEFPELQGVMGDKYAVLKGEDPAVGQAIREHYMPISADGDLPKSKVGAVLAIADKVDSIMSFFAVGLTPSGSNDPFALRRQAFGIVRIVREQGWDFPIRQLEADIQKELVAHDATYNLDFEKQTAPVADFLTDRVKQWFNNRKIRYDIVDTVIKGSRQDIREMFKAADVLNAHQDDPQFKDTIEAFTRLLRITAKAKLDTGDLTVDPSLFENEAEQQLYDAVLELQKQFTPAMSMDDRFKALATLRPLIVDYFEQTMVMSKDEKVRDNHLKQLLTIAQMINVMGDLNQLIVK
;
A
#
# COMPACT_ATOMS: atom_id res chain seq x y z
N MET A 1 31.25 7.06 30.71
CA MET A 1 29.99 7.73 31.14
C MET A 1 29.07 7.83 29.93
N ALA A 2 27.75 7.69 30.11
CA ALA A 2 26.80 7.91 29.03
C ALA A 2 26.82 9.39 28.60
N LYS A 3 26.93 9.64 27.31
CA LYS A 3 26.97 10.96 26.67
C LYS A 3 25.69 11.24 25.89
N THR A 4 25.43 12.50 25.56
CA THR A 4 24.35 12.90 24.65
C THR A 4 24.95 13.49 23.37
N TYR A 5 24.47 13.07 22.21
CA TYR A 5 24.89 13.66 20.92
C TYR A 5 23.73 14.34 20.21
N LEU A 6 23.90 15.61 19.83
CA LEU A 6 22.94 16.41 19.08
C LEU A 6 23.46 16.64 17.66
N LEU A 7 22.60 16.37 16.67
CA LEU A 7 22.81 16.76 15.28
C LEU A 7 21.58 17.53 14.77
N GLU A 8 21.74 18.80 14.44
CA GLU A 8 20.76 19.62 13.73
C GLU A 8 21.25 19.90 12.31
N ILE A 9 20.36 19.71 11.33
CA ILE A 9 20.57 20.13 9.94
C ILE A 9 19.58 21.28 9.66
N GLY A 10 20.12 22.49 9.58
CA GLY A 10 19.35 23.69 9.24
C GLY A 10 19.23 23.88 7.74
N LEU A 11 18.01 24.08 7.26
CA LEU A 11 17.64 24.13 5.85
C LEU A 11 16.83 25.40 5.55
N GLU A 12 16.69 25.71 4.27
CA GLU A 12 15.56 26.53 3.83
C GLU A 12 14.23 25.76 3.97
N GLU A 13 13.11 26.47 3.89
CA GLU A 13 11.77 25.90 4.09
C GLU A 13 11.50 24.73 3.14
N MET A 14 11.33 23.55 3.73
CA MET A 14 10.98 22.32 3.06
C MET A 14 9.47 22.27 2.78
N PRO A 15 9.03 21.56 1.72
CA PRO A 15 7.63 21.23 1.56
C PRO A 15 7.12 20.43 2.78
N ALA A 16 5.96 20.80 3.33
CA ALA A 16 5.43 20.23 4.57
C ALA A 16 5.34 18.69 4.56
N HIS A 17 4.85 18.11 3.46
CA HIS A 17 4.72 16.65 3.29
C HIS A 17 6.05 15.89 3.33
N VAL A 18 7.20 16.57 3.22
CA VAL A 18 8.54 15.96 3.23
C VAL A 18 9.16 15.97 4.63
N VAL A 19 8.73 16.86 5.53
CA VAL A 19 9.39 17.11 6.82
C VAL A 19 9.37 15.86 7.72
N THR A 20 8.19 15.31 8.02
CA THR A 20 8.06 14.14 8.90
C THR A 20 8.77 12.90 8.34
N PRO A 21 8.59 12.50 7.06
CA PRO A 21 9.36 11.40 6.49
C PRO A 21 10.88 11.62 6.57
N SER A 22 11.35 12.87 6.40
CA SER A 22 12.78 13.18 6.41
C SER A 22 13.41 13.06 7.78
N VAL A 23 12.73 13.50 8.85
CA VAL A 23 13.27 13.38 10.20
C VAL A 23 13.27 11.92 10.68
N LEU A 24 12.25 11.14 10.29
CA LEU A 24 12.21 9.70 10.55
C LEU A 24 13.34 8.98 9.82
N GLN A 25 13.57 9.31 8.54
CA GLN A 25 14.72 8.81 7.80
C GLN A 25 16.04 9.17 8.48
N LEU A 26 16.22 10.41 8.94
CA LEU A 26 17.43 10.85 9.65
C LEU A 26 17.65 10.04 10.94
N LYS A 27 16.58 9.79 11.72
CA LYS A 27 16.61 8.93 12.92
C LYS A 27 17.04 7.50 12.58
N GLU A 28 16.41 6.86 11.61
CA GLU A 28 16.75 5.49 11.18
C GLU A 28 18.21 5.40 10.72
N ARG A 29 18.63 6.41 9.96
CA ARG A 29 19.99 6.57 9.46
C ARG A 29 21.02 6.71 10.57
N MET A 30 20.73 7.51 11.60
CA MET A 30 21.57 7.65 12.78
C MET A 30 21.66 6.33 13.55
N VAL A 31 20.52 5.71 13.83
CA VAL A 31 20.43 4.40 14.50
C VAL A 31 21.26 3.35 13.78
N LYS A 32 21.13 3.26 12.45
CA LYS A 32 21.91 2.32 11.65
C LYS A 32 23.41 2.60 11.75
N PHE A 33 23.81 3.87 11.61
CA PHE A 33 25.20 4.29 11.71
C PHE A 33 25.84 3.90 13.05
N LEU A 34 25.17 4.20 14.17
CA LEU A 34 25.67 3.87 15.51
C LEU A 34 25.79 2.35 15.73
N LYS A 35 24.80 1.58 15.26
CA LYS A 35 24.84 0.11 15.32
C LYS A 35 25.96 -0.49 14.47
N ASP A 36 26.13 -0.03 13.23
CA ASP A 36 27.22 -0.46 12.35
C ASP A 36 28.59 -0.12 12.97
N ALA A 37 28.66 1.03 13.66
CA ALA A 37 29.84 1.45 14.40
C ALA A 37 30.00 0.74 15.77
N ARG A 38 29.07 -0.13 16.20
CA ARG A 38 29.09 -0.78 17.52
C ARG A 38 29.25 0.21 18.68
N LEU A 39 28.57 1.35 18.59
CA LEU A 39 28.49 2.34 19.64
C LEU A 39 27.12 2.22 20.29
N ASP A 40 27.09 1.77 21.54
CA ASP A 40 25.84 1.55 22.27
C ASP A 40 25.17 2.89 22.59
N PHE A 41 23.83 2.90 22.59
CA PHE A 41 22.99 4.05 22.90
C PHE A 41 21.64 3.57 23.46
N GLU A 42 20.94 4.43 24.19
CA GLU A 42 19.63 4.11 24.79
C GLU A 42 18.48 4.46 23.84
N ASP A 43 18.46 5.68 23.31
CA ASP A 43 17.39 6.15 22.41
C ASP A 43 17.90 7.23 21.44
N VAL A 44 17.17 7.44 20.35
CA VAL A 44 17.37 8.53 19.40
C VAL A 44 16.07 9.31 19.27
N LYS A 45 16.01 10.50 19.85
CA LYS A 45 14.92 11.45 19.68
C LYS A 45 15.04 12.18 18.37
N ALA A 46 13.90 12.54 17.78
CA ALA A 46 13.80 13.24 16.52
C ALA A 46 13.02 14.54 16.72
N PHE A 47 13.52 15.65 16.16
CA PHE A 47 12.85 16.95 16.19
C PHE A 47 12.81 17.53 14.78
N SER A 48 11.74 18.23 14.43
CA SER A 48 11.57 18.77 13.08
C SER A 48 10.75 20.04 13.05
N THR A 49 11.12 20.90 12.12
CA THR A 49 10.33 22.07 11.70
C THR A 49 10.45 22.22 10.18
N PRO A 50 9.73 23.16 9.54
CA PRO A 50 9.89 23.43 8.11
C PRO A 50 11.35 23.70 7.70
N ARG A 51 12.20 24.17 8.63
CA ARG A 51 13.58 24.61 8.38
C ARG A 51 14.64 23.77 9.08
N ARG A 52 14.28 22.70 9.80
CA ARG A 52 15.25 21.88 10.53
C ARG A 52 14.88 20.42 10.61
N LEU A 53 15.90 19.57 10.53
CA LEU A 53 15.83 18.14 10.84
C LEU A 53 16.87 17.84 11.91
N THR A 54 16.45 17.29 13.04
CA THR A 54 17.34 17.10 14.19
C THR A 54 17.19 15.70 14.76
N VAL A 55 18.31 15.14 15.22
CA VAL A 55 18.32 13.98 16.11
C VAL A 55 19.14 14.24 17.36
N GLN A 56 18.67 13.71 18.48
CA GLN A 56 19.39 13.72 19.76
C GLN A 56 19.52 12.28 20.25
N VAL A 57 20.75 11.80 20.34
CA VAL A 57 21.10 10.46 20.79
C VAL A 57 21.35 10.50 22.29
N LEU A 58 20.61 9.70 23.03
CA LEU A 58 20.69 9.60 24.48
C LEU A 58 21.43 8.34 24.90
N GLY A 59 22.16 8.42 26.02
CA GLY A 59 22.83 7.25 26.59
C GLY A 59 23.98 6.73 25.74
N LEU A 60 24.62 7.59 24.93
CA LEU A 60 25.68 7.18 24.00
C LEU A 60 26.93 6.74 24.77
N ALA A 61 27.44 5.55 24.46
CA ALA A 61 28.69 5.08 25.03
C ALA A 61 29.84 6.03 24.68
N ASP A 62 30.76 6.28 25.62
CA ASP A 62 31.92 7.16 25.39
C ASP A 62 32.94 6.60 24.38
N LYS A 63 32.91 5.28 24.18
CA LYS A 63 33.84 4.53 23.35
C LYS A 63 33.18 3.26 22.83
N GLN A 64 33.58 2.83 21.63
CA GLN A 64 33.28 1.49 21.14
C GLN A 64 33.89 0.43 22.07
N ALA A 65 33.21 -0.71 22.20
CA ALA A 65 33.79 -1.87 22.85
C ALA A 65 35.04 -2.34 22.10
N ASP A 66 36.10 -2.70 22.85
CA ASP A 66 37.30 -3.28 22.28
C ASP A 66 36.96 -4.65 21.67
N VAL A 67 37.43 -4.90 20.44
CA VAL A 67 37.17 -6.16 19.75
C VAL A 67 38.37 -7.08 19.92
N LYS A 68 38.17 -8.17 20.66
CA LYS A 68 39.10 -9.31 20.71
C LYS A 68 38.60 -10.36 19.73
N LYS A 69 39.33 -10.57 18.64
CA LYS A 69 39.02 -11.60 17.67
C LYS A 69 40.11 -12.67 17.70
N GLU A 70 39.70 -13.90 17.92
CA GLU A 70 40.58 -15.05 17.83
C GLU A 70 40.33 -15.76 16.51
N VAL A 71 41.35 -15.82 15.65
CA VAL A 71 41.23 -16.43 14.33
C VAL A 71 42.06 -17.69 14.28
N ARG A 72 41.44 -18.80 13.85
CA ARG A 72 42.12 -20.09 13.66
C ARG A 72 42.86 -20.11 12.33
N GLY A 73 44.13 -20.46 12.37
CA GLY A 73 44.98 -20.69 11.21
C GLY A 73 45.26 -22.17 10.96
N PRO A 74 46.32 -22.50 10.19
CA PRO A 74 46.69 -23.88 9.86
C PRO A 74 47.07 -24.73 11.08
N ALA A 75 47.03 -26.07 10.94
CA ALA A 75 47.50 -26.97 11.97
C ALA A 75 49.00 -26.77 12.26
N LYS A 76 49.47 -27.05 13.47
CA LYS A 76 50.89 -26.89 13.87
C LYS A 76 51.86 -27.56 12.89
N LYS A 77 51.50 -28.76 12.41
CA LYS A 77 52.27 -29.53 11.41
C LYS A 77 52.42 -28.85 10.03
N ILE A 78 51.59 -27.85 9.74
CA ILE A 78 51.64 -27.03 8.51
C ILE A 78 52.26 -25.66 8.83
N ALA A 79 52.12 -25.19 10.07
CA ALA A 79 52.60 -23.88 10.51
C ALA A 79 54.10 -23.87 10.85
N GLN A 80 54.66 -24.99 11.31
CA GLN A 80 56.09 -25.16 11.59
C GLN A 80 56.69 -26.26 10.71
N ASP A 81 57.93 -26.07 10.26
CA ASP A 81 58.71 -27.12 9.60
C ASP A 81 59.40 -28.05 10.61
N ALA A 82 60.17 -29.02 10.10
CA ALA A 82 60.84 -30.04 10.91
C ALA A 82 61.89 -29.45 11.89
N ASP A 83 62.43 -28.28 11.58
CA ASP A 83 63.43 -27.57 12.37
C ASP A 83 62.79 -26.56 13.35
N GLY A 84 61.45 -26.45 13.34
CA GLY A 84 60.69 -25.57 14.21
C GLY A 84 60.53 -24.14 13.68
N ASN A 85 60.95 -23.84 12.45
CA ASN A 85 60.79 -22.52 11.84
C ASN A 85 59.37 -22.32 11.30
N TRP A 86 58.91 -21.06 11.28
CA TRP A 86 57.60 -20.70 10.75
C TRP A 86 57.53 -20.84 9.23
N THR A 87 56.53 -21.58 8.73
CA THR A 87 56.33 -21.77 7.29
C THR A 87 55.72 -20.52 6.63
N LYS A 88 55.80 -20.44 5.30
CA LYS A 88 55.11 -19.38 4.53
C LYS A 88 53.61 -19.31 4.81
N ALA A 89 52.98 -20.44 5.15
CA ALA A 89 51.56 -20.49 5.51
C ALA A 89 51.28 -19.80 6.85
N ALA A 90 52.13 -20.00 7.86
CA ALA A 90 52.02 -19.32 9.15
C ALA A 90 52.28 -17.80 9.02
N ILE A 91 53.32 -17.41 8.28
CA ILE A 91 53.69 -16.01 8.06
C ILE A 91 52.60 -15.26 7.25
N GLY A 92 52.07 -15.90 6.20
CA GLY A 92 50.97 -15.34 5.41
C GLY A 92 49.68 -15.22 6.22
N PHE A 93 49.40 -16.20 7.06
CA PHE A 93 48.24 -16.19 7.96
C PHE A 93 48.32 -15.05 8.99
N SER A 94 49.43 -14.92 9.73
CA SER A 94 49.59 -13.85 10.73
C SER A 94 49.54 -12.47 10.08
N LYS A 95 50.23 -12.27 8.95
CA LYS A 95 50.20 -11.01 8.20
C LYS A 95 48.81 -10.67 7.68
N GLY A 96 48.04 -11.66 7.22
CA GLY A 96 46.65 -11.49 6.79
C GLY A 96 45.69 -11.09 7.92
N GLN A 97 46.07 -11.32 9.18
CA GLN A 97 45.35 -10.85 10.37
C GLN A 97 45.94 -9.55 10.95
N GLY A 98 46.94 -8.93 10.30
CA GLY A 98 47.60 -7.73 10.79
C GLY A 98 48.53 -7.95 11.99
N ALA A 99 48.99 -9.19 12.20
CA ALA A 99 49.89 -9.60 13.29
C ALA A 99 51.19 -10.20 12.75
N SER A 100 52.13 -10.49 13.65
CA SER A 100 53.38 -11.18 13.35
C SER A 100 53.32 -12.66 13.74
N THR A 101 54.33 -13.45 13.36
CA THR A 101 54.45 -14.84 13.81
C THR A 101 54.70 -14.94 15.32
N ASP A 102 55.13 -13.87 15.97
CA ASP A 102 55.38 -13.82 17.42
C ASP A 102 54.07 -13.77 18.22
N ASP A 103 52.96 -13.37 17.58
CA ASP A 103 51.62 -13.30 18.16
C ASP A 103 50.83 -14.63 18.04
N ILE A 104 51.49 -15.69 17.55
CA ILE A 104 50.88 -17.00 17.35
C ILE A 104 50.82 -17.78 18.66
N VAL A 105 49.63 -18.25 19.02
CA VAL A 105 49.42 -19.21 20.11
C VAL A 105 48.91 -20.54 19.57
N PHE A 106 49.29 -21.65 20.21
CA PHE A 106 48.77 -22.97 19.87
C PHE A 106 47.58 -23.32 20.75
N LYS A 107 46.49 -23.78 20.13
CA LYS A 107 45.37 -24.40 20.86
C LYS A 107 44.98 -25.72 20.24
N ASP A 108 44.67 -26.67 21.11
CA ASP A 108 44.22 -27.99 20.72
C ASP A 108 42.73 -27.99 20.38
N ILE A 109 42.38 -28.52 19.20
CA ILE A 109 40.99 -28.74 18.81
C ILE A 109 40.85 -30.20 18.44
N LYS A 110 40.08 -30.95 19.25
CA LYS A 110 39.81 -32.38 19.03
C LYS A 110 41.11 -33.21 18.86
N GLY A 111 42.15 -32.89 19.66
CA GLY A 111 43.43 -33.61 19.66
C GLY A 111 44.40 -33.23 18.54
N THR A 112 44.12 -32.15 17.79
CA THR A 112 45.08 -31.56 16.84
C THR A 112 45.40 -30.11 17.23
N PRO A 113 46.69 -29.76 17.42
CA PRO A 113 47.09 -28.38 17.71
C PRO A 113 47.02 -27.51 16.45
N TYR A 114 46.34 -26.37 16.54
CA TYR A 114 46.24 -25.34 15.50
C TYR A 114 46.89 -24.03 15.95
N VAL A 115 47.38 -23.24 15.01
CA VAL A 115 47.80 -21.86 15.29
C VAL A 115 46.58 -20.96 15.40
N PHE A 116 46.65 -20.01 16.32
CA PHE A 116 45.67 -18.96 16.51
C PHE A 116 46.39 -17.63 16.63
N VAL A 117 45.78 -16.59 16.08
CA VAL A 117 46.19 -15.21 16.31
C VAL A 117 45.05 -14.51 17.02
N GLN A 118 45.37 -13.86 18.13
CA GLN A 118 44.45 -12.95 18.81
C GLN A 118 44.72 -11.55 18.29
N THR A 119 43.74 -10.97 17.59
CA THR A 119 43.80 -9.57 17.19
C THR A 119 43.00 -8.74 18.19
N PHE A 120 43.61 -7.65 18.65
CA PHE A 120 42.97 -6.66 19.49
C PHE A 120 42.82 -5.38 18.70
N THR A 121 41.57 -4.97 18.45
CA THR A 121 41.28 -3.65 17.91
C THR A 121 40.72 -2.80 19.04
N ALA A 122 41.50 -1.82 19.49
CA ALA A 122 41.02 -0.82 20.44
C ALA A 122 39.81 -0.10 19.84
N GLY A 123 38.74 0.03 20.62
CA GLY A 123 37.59 0.83 20.23
C GLY A 123 37.99 2.29 20.03
N LYS A 124 37.31 2.98 19.12
CA LYS A 124 37.43 4.45 18.99
C LYS A 124 36.51 5.15 19.97
N THR A 125 36.89 6.36 20.38
CA THR A 125 36.01 7.23 21.16
C THR A 125 34.76 7.61 20.34
N ALA A 126 33.67 7.95 21.03
CA ALA A 126 32.45 8.43 20.37
C ALA A 126 32.74 9.63 19.45
N ALA A 127 33.54 10.59 19.90
CA ALA A 127 33.92 11.76 19.13
C ALA A 127 34.62 11.40 17.81
N GLU A 128 35.58 10.46 17.82
CA GLU A 128 36.25 9.98 16.60
C GLU A 128 35.29 9.26 15.65
N VAL A 129 34.41 8.42 16.18
CA VAL A 129 33.40 7.69 15.38
C VAL A 129 32.46 8.67 14.70
N LEU A 130 31.91 9.62 15.46
CA LEU A 130 30.98 10.62 14.97
C LEU A 130 31.65 11.51 13.91
N THR A 131 32.84 12.03 14.19
CA THR A 131 33.61 12.88 13.25
C THR A 131 33.84 12.18 11.91
N ALA A 132 34.12 10.87 11.92
CA ALA A 132 34.35 10.10 10.71
C ALA A 132 33.08 9.79 9.91
N GLY A 133 31.91 9.68 10.55
CA GLY A 133 30.71 9.10 9.95
C GLY A 133 29.53 10.05 9.71
N ILE A 134 29.40 11.12 10.49
CA ILE A 134 28.20 11.98 10.48
C ILE A 134 27.97 12.65 9.12
N LYS A 135 29.03 12.98 8.40
CA LYS A 135 28.92 13.51 7.02
C LYS A 135 28.12 12.55 6.13
N GLU A 136 28.42 11.25 6.18
CA GLU A 136 27.67 10.26 5.41
C GLU A 136 26.24 10.11 5.90
N VAL A 137 25.99 10.40 7.18
CA VAL A 137 24.63 10.33 7.72
C VAL A 137 23.72 11.33 7.02
N ILE A 138 24.23 12.54 6.82
CA ILE A 138 23.53 13.65 6.17
C ILE A 138 23.48 13.44 4.65
N THR A 139 24.62 13.21 3.99
CA THR A 139 24.69 13.26 2.52
C THR A 139 23.99 12.09 1.80
N LYS A 140 23.65 11.02 2.51
CA LYS A 140 22.93 9.84 1.98
C LYS A 140 21.44 9.87 2.33
N MET A 141 20.89 10.99 2.77
CA MET A 141 19.43 11.17 2.84
C MET A 141 18.83 11.14 1.43
N ASN A 142 17.63 10.59 1.31
CA ASN A 142 16.93 10.43 0.05
C ASN A 142 15.55 11.08 0.13
N PHE A 143 15.19 11.85 -0.90
CA PHE A 143 13.97 12.65 -0.92
C PHE A 143 13.23 12.44 -2.26
N PRO A 144 11.90 12.64 -2.30
CA PRO A 144 11.12 12.49 -3.52
C PRO A 144 11.60 13.39 -4.66
N THR A 145 12.00 14.63 -4.31
CA THR A 145 12.52 15.62 -5.24
C THR A 145 13.87 16.12 -4.73
N MET A 146 14.86 16.06 -5.61
CA MET A 146 16.25 16.40 -5.30
C MET A 146 16.69 17.58 -6.14
N MET A 147 17.18 18.64 -5.49
CA MET A 147 17.62 19.86 -6.16
C MET A 147 19.15 19.94 -6.18
N LYS A 148 19.69 20.54 -7.24
CA LYS A 148 21.12 20.86 -7.38
C LYS A 148 21.31 22.35 -7.08
N TRP A 149 22.38 22.70 -6.39
CA TRP A 149 22.62 24.07 -5.95
C TRP A 149 23.94 24.60 -6.50
N SER A 150 23.87 25.74 -7.19
CA SER A 150 25.03 26.37 -7.83
C SER A 150 25.76 25.38 -8.78
N THR A 151 27.08 25.41 -8.79
CA THR A 151 27.95 24.52 -9.57
C THR A 151 28.18 23.16 -8.89
N TYR A 152 27.75 22.96 -7.64
CA TYR A 152 27.97 21.72 -6.90
C TYR A 152 27.16 20.55 -7.45
N SER A 153 27.75 19.37 -7.52
CA SER A 153 27.05 18.12 -7.90
C SER A 153 26.21 17.52 -6.77
N PHE A 154 26.39 18.00 -5.54
CA PHE A 154 25.63 17.57 -4.36
C PHE A 154 24.15 17.94 -4.51
N LYS A 155 23.28 16.94 -4.30
CA LYS A 155 21.82 17.10 -4.37
C LYS A 155 21.22 16.93 -2.98
N TYR A 156 20.25 17.77 -2.65
CA TYR A 156 19.52 17.71 -1.39
C TYR A 156 18.13 18.33 -1.55
N ILE A 157 17.23 18.15 -0.59
CA ILE A 157 15.87 18.70 -0.66
C ILE A 157 15.85 20.22 -0.72
N ARG A 158 16.69 20.87 0.10
CA ARG A 158 16.85 22.32 0.23
C ARG A 158 18.31 22.64 0.56
N PRO A 159 18.78 23.88 0.35
CA PRO A 159 20.14 24.28 0.75
C PRO A 159 20.33 24.14 2.26
N ILE A 160 21.46 23.56 2.68
CA ILE A 160 21.88 23.54 4.08
C ILE A 160 22.43 24.93 4.43
N ARG A 161 21.96 25.50 5.53
CA ARG A 161 22.29 26.86 5.98
C ARG A 161 23.10 26.89 7.27
N TRP A 162 22.90 25.93 8.17
CA TRP A 162 23.72 25.74 9.37
C TRP A 162 23.69 24.27 9.78
N ILE A 163 24.67 23.85 10.59
CA ILE A 163 24.73 22.53 11.20
C ILE A 163 25.11 22.72 12.67
N VAL A 164 24.35 22.13 13.59
CA VAL A 164 24.77 21.97 15.00
C VAL A 164 25.18 20.53 15.22
N SER A 165 26.35 20.31 15.81
CA SER A 165 26.93 18.98 16.00
C SER A 165 27.68 18.95 17.33
N LEU A 166 27.03 18.47 18.38
CA LEU A 166 27.52 18.53 19.76
C LEU A 166 27.51 17.15 20.41
N LEU A 167 28.63 16.76 21.02
CA LEU A 167 28.73 15.64 21.94
C LEU A 167 28.86 16.22 23.35
N ASP A 168 27.77 16.19 24.11
CA ASP A 168 27.57 16.99 25.32
C ASP A 168 27.81 18.48 24.99
N ASP A 169 28.88 19.08 25.47
CA ASP A 169 29.28 20.48 25.23
C ASP A 169 30.37 20.65 24.15
N GLU A 170 30.92 19.54 23.65
CA GLU A 170 32.01 19.53 22.67
C GLU A 170 31.50 19.52 21.22
N VAL A 171 32.02 20.43 20.39
CA VAL A 171 31.68 20.44 18.96
C VAL A 171 32.34 19.25 18.25
N VAL A 172 31.52 18.41 17.61
CA VAL A 172 31.99 17.33 16.74
C VAL A 172 32.18 17.90 15.33
N PRO A 173 33.42 17.94 14.79
CA PRO A 173 33.68 18.57 13.50
C PRO A 173 32.98 17.84 12.34
N VAL A 174 32.16 18.57 11.59
CA VAL A 174 31.63 18.11 10.30
C VAL A 174 31.49 19.30 9.36
N GLN A 175 31.85 19.10 8.10
CA GLN A 175 31.70 20.10 7.05
C GLN A 175 31.02 19.49 5.83
N ILE A 176 29.98 20.17 5.34
CA ILE A 176 29.28 19.84 4.11
C ILE A 176 29.32 21.07 3.22
N LEU A 177 29.99 20.93 2.07
CA LEU A 177 30.27 22.05 1.17
C LEU A 177 30.95 23.20 1.93
N ASP A 178 30.32 24.36 1.96
CA ASP A 178 30.75 25.59 2.63
C ASP A 178 30.19 25.74 4.06
N VAL A 179 29.37 24.81 4.54
CA VAL A 179 28.78 24.85 5.88
C VAL A 179 29.58 23.98 6.85
N THR A 180 30.16 24.63 7.87
CA THR A 180 30.86 23.97 8.97
C THR A 180 29.96 23.90 10.19
N ALA A 181 29.92 22.76 10.86
CA ALA A 181 29.13 22.61 12.07
C ALA A 181 29.72 23.39 13.25
N GLY A 182 28.82 23.86 14.11
CA GLY A 182 29.16 24.53 15.35
C GLY A 182 28.11 24.27 16.42
N ARG A 183 27.90 25.26 17.29
CA ARG A 183 26.89 25.24 18.36
C ARG A 183 25.74 26.23 18.16
N VAL A 184 25.80 27.04 17.11
CA VAL A 184 24.80 28.09 16.86
C VAL A 184 23.63 27.50 16.07
N SER A 185 22.45 27.50 16.68
CA SER A 185 21.17 27.26 16.02
C SER A 185 20.48 28.59 15.71
N ARG A 186 19.35 28.53 15.00
CA ARG A 186 18.57 29.70 14.59
C ARG A 186 17.13 29.64 15.10
N GLY A 187 16.69 30.73 15.72
CA GLY A 187 15.31 30.92 16.16
C GLY A 187 14.33 31.16 15.02
N HIS A 188 13.10 31.53 15.39
CA HIS A 188 12.04 31.85 14.44
C HIS A 188 12.49 32.99 13.50
N ARG A 189 12.23 32.87 12.19
CA ARG A 189 12.80 33.74 11.15
C ARG A 189 12.60 35.24 11.39
N PHE A 190 11.46 35.61 11.96
CA PHE A 190 11.06 37.00 12.16
C PHE A 190 10.98 37.43 13.62
N LEU A 191 10.90 36.46 14.55
CA LEU A 191 10.62 36.75 15.95
C LEU A 191 11.81 36.42 16.85
N GLY A 192 12.53 35.34 16.51
CA GLY A 192 13.71 34.92 17.22
C GLY A 192 14.99 35.51 16.65
N HIS A 193 16.09 35.05 17.21
CA HIS A 193 17.46 35.35 16.77
C HIS A 193 18.30 34.07 16.82
N ASP A 194 19.57 34.15 16.45
CA ASP A 194 20.51 33.05 16.60
C ASP A 194 20.72 32.74 18.09
N VAL A 195 20.89 31.46 18.43
CA VAL A 195 21.07 31.00 19.83
C VAL A 195 22.21 29.99 19.87
N GLU A 196 23.07 30.11 20.89
CA GLU A 196 24.11 29.12 21.15
C GLU A 196 23.57 28.01 22.03
N ILE A 197 23.75 26.76 21.58
CA ILE A 197 23.41 25.58 22.35
C ILE A 197 24.63 25.20 23.20
N ALA A 198 24.51 25.38 24.53
CA ALA A 198 25.62 25.16 25.44
C ALA A 198 25.96 23.68 25.58
N THR A 199 24.94 22.85 25.82
CA THR A 199 25.06 21.40 25.85
C THR A 199 23.99 20.74 24.99
N ALA A 200 24.27 19.54 24.48
CA ALA A 200 23.37 18.80 23.60
C ALA A 200 21.96 18.59 24.19
N THR A 201 21.80 18.62 25.52
CA THR A 201 20.51 18.48 26.23
C THR A 201 19.68 19.76 26.29
N ASP A 202 20.29 20.93 26.10
CA ASP A 202 19.61 22.23 26.24
C ASP A 202 18.78 22.60 24.99
N TYR A 203 19.00 21.89 23.89
CA TYR A 203 18.48 22.19 22.54
C TYR A 203 17.03 22.67 22.49
N GLU A 204 16.10 21.92 23.08
CA GLU A 204 14.67 22.25 22.99
C GLU A 204 14.33 23.52 23.81
N ALA A 205 14.92 23.67 24.99
CA ALA A 205 14.70 24.82 25.86
C ALA A 205 15.30 26.10 25.26
N ASP A 206 16.52 26.01 24.72
CA ASP A 206 17.18 27.13 24.04
C ASP A 206 16.38 27.58 22.82
N LEU A 207 15.88 26.65 22.01
CA LEU A 207 15.02 26.97 20.87
C LEU A 207 13.67 27.56 21.27
N ALA A 208 13.07 27.08 22.35
CA ALA A 208 11.83 27.65 22.87
C ALA A 208 12.03 29.13 23.28
N SER A 209 13.19 29.48 23.84
CA SER A 209 13.51 30.87 24.21
C SER A 209 13.57 31.84 23.02
N VAL A 210 13.87 31.33 21.83
CA VAL A 210 13.87 32.07 20.56
C VAL A 210 12.68 31.70 19.66
N GLN A 211 11.56 31.35 20.30
CA GLN A 211 10.25 31.12 19.70
C GLN A 211 10.23 29.99 18.66
N VAL A 212 10.83 28.85 18.99
CA VAL A 212 10.73 27.64 18.18
C VAL A 212 10.33 26.46 19.04
N ILE A 213 9.21 25.83 18.70
CA ILE A 213 8.82 24.53 19.25
C ILE A 213 9.40 23.45 18.34
N ALA A 214 10.58 22.92 18.67
CA ALA A 214 11.31 21.97 17.82
C ALA A 214 10.66 20.58 17.79
N ASP A 215 10.05 20.16 18.89
CA ASP A 215 9.31 18.91 19.00
C ASP A 215 7.97 19.01 18.24
N ALA A 216 7.89 18.31 17.11
CA ALA A 216 6.72 18.30 16.25
C ALA A 216 5.48 17.71 16.94
N THR A 217 5.65 16.79 17.91
CA THR A 217 4.53 16.22 18.67
C THR A 217 3.97 17.26 19.64
N LYS A 218 4.85 17.98 20.37
CA LYS A 218 4.43 19.09 21.24
C LYS A 218 3.75 20.19 20.44
N ARG A 219 4.33 20.59 19.31
CA ARG A 219 3.78 21.62 18.43
C ARG A 219 2.39 21.23 17.88
N LYS A 220 2.21 19.98 17.46
CA LYS A 220 0.91 19.44 17.01
C LYS A 220 -0.15 19.48 18.12
N ALA A 221 0.23 19.11 19.35
CA ALA A 221 -0.66 19.18 20.51
C ALA A 221 -1.07 20.63 20.81
N THR A 222 -0.12 21.57 20.81
CA THR A 222 -0.41 23.00 20.99
C THR A 222 -1.38 23.54 19.94
N ILE A 223 -1.20 23.19 18.66
CA ILE A 223 -2.13 23.59 17.60
C ILE A 223 -3.54 23.06 17.90
N ARG A 224 -3.66 21.78 18.26
CA ARG A 224 -4.95 21.15 18.57
C ARG A 224 -5.64 21.82 19.76
N GLU A 225 -4.89 22.12 20.82
CA GLU A 225 -5.41 22.82 22.00
C GLU A 225 -5.92 24.22 21.66
N GLN A 226 -5.18 24.98 20.84
CA GLN A 226 -5.61 26.31 20.39
C GLN A 226 -6.87 26.26 19.51
N ILE A 227 -6.96 25.29 18.60
CA ILE A 227 -8.18 25.07 17.78
C ILE A 227 -9.36 24.71 18.67
N ALA A 228 -9.19 23.80 19.63
CA ALA A 228 -10.24 23.40 20.56
C ALA A 228 -10.72 24.57 21.44
N ALA A 229 -9.80 25.44 21.87
CA ALA A 229 -10.15 26.65 22.62
C ALA A 229 -11.02 27.61 21.79
N LEU A 230 -10.65 27.84 20.52
CA LEU A 230 -11.44 28.67 19.60
C LEU A 230 -12.84 28.08 19.34
N ALA A 231 -12.92 26.75 19.24
CA ALA A 231 -14.18 26.03 19.06
C ALA A 231 -15.11 26.20 20.27
N ASN A 232 -14.59 25.98 21.49
CA ASN A 232 -15.34 26.11 22.73
C ASN A 232 -15.80 27.54 23.02
N GLU A 233 -15.00 28.56 22.65
CA GLU A 233 -15.34 29.97 22.86
C GLU A 233 -16.56 30.42 22.04
N ARG A 234 -16.82 29.78 20.89
CA ARG A 234 -17.80 30.21 19.89
C ARG A 234 -18.90 29.19 19.61
N ASP A 235 -19.00 28.15 20.45
CA ASP A 235 -19.93 27.03 20.27
C ASP A 235 -19.83 26.37 18.88
N TRP A 236 -18.61 26.27 18.37
CA TRP A 236 -18.30 25.71 17.04
C TRP A 236 -17.91 24.24 17.13
N GLN A 237 -18.18 23.50 16.06
CA GLN A 237 -17.60 22.19 15.79
C GLN A 237 -16.50 22.32 14.75
N ILE A 238 -15.31 21.80 15.07
CA ILE A 238 -14.18 21.76 14.14
C ILE A 238 -13.68 20.32 14.05
N LYS A 239 -14.06 19.65 12.97
CA LYS A 239 -13.56 18.30 12.68
C LYS A 239 -12.12 18.40 12.20
N VAL A 240 -11.19 18.23 13.13
CA VAL A 240 -9.75 18.28 12.82
C VAL A 240 -9.38 17.09 11.94
N ASN A 241 -9.11 17.37 10.66
CA ASN A 241 -8.51 16.40 9.75
C ASN A 241 -7.04 16.20 10.13
N GLU A 242 -6.64 14.96 10.43
CA GLU A 242 -5.30 14.65 10.94
C GLU A 242 -4.18 14.87 9.91
N ASP A 243 -4.48 14.69 8.62
CA ASP A 243 -3.52 14.94 7.54
C ASP A 243 -3.27 16.44 7.37
N LEU A 244 -4.34 17.25 7.39
CA LEU A 244 -4.22 18.71 7.39
C LEU A 244 -3.49 19.20 8.64
N LEU A 245 -3.80 18.66 9.82
CA LEU A 245 -3.12 19.01 11.07
C LEU A 245 -1.62 18.69 10.99
N GLU A 246 -1.25 17.56 10.40
CA GLU A 246 0.15 17.19 10.16
C GLU A 246 0.82 18.13 9.15
N GLU A 247 0.14 18.52 8.07
CA GLU A 247 0.65 19.51 7.12
C GLU A 247 0.89 20.87 7.80
N VAL A 248 -0.11 21.39 8.51
CA VAL A 248 -0.01 22.66 9.27
C VAL A 248 1.10 22.60 10.31
N ASN A 249 1.22 21.49 11.05
CA ASN A 249 2.31 21.27 11.99
C ASN A 249 3.69 21.39 11.32
N ASN A 250 3.80 20.97 10.06
CA ASN A 250 5.03 21.03 9.26
C ASN A 250 5.18 22.31 8.43
N LEU A 251 4.27 23.29 8.58
CA LEU A 251 4.36 24.64 8.01
C LEU A 251 4.83 25.70 9.02
N VAL A 252 4.82 25.38 10.32
CA VAL A 252 5.08 26.36 11.39
C VAL A 252 6.18 25.90 12.34
N GLU A 253 6.83 26.87 12.98
CA GLU A 253 7.79 26.70 14.07
C GLU A 253 7.22 27.18 15.40
N TYR A 254 6.39 28.21 15.36
CA TYR A 254 5.69 28.78 16.51
C TYR A 254 4.22 29.00 16.15
N PRO A 255 3.31 28.10 16.54
CA PRO A 255 1.92 28.16 16.12
C PRO A 255 1.10 29.16 16.94
N THR A 256 0.36 30.02 16.24
CA THR A 256 -0.77 30.77 16.81
C THR A 256 -2.00 30.57 15.92
N ALA A 257 -3.02 29.89 16.43
CA ALA A 257 -4.29 29.70 15.77
C ALA A 257 -5.14 30.98 15.85
N PHE A 258 -5.91 31.24 14.79
CA PHE A 258 -6.84 32.36 14.72
C PHE A 258 -8.05 31.97 13.87
N ALA A 259 -9.16 32.68 14.08
CA ALA A 259 -10.37 32.53 13.29
C ALA A 259 -10.47 33.66 12.24
N GLY A 260 -11.09 33.35 11.11
CA GLY A 260 -11.49 34.33 10.11
C GLY A 260 -12.83 33.97 9.49
N ASP A 261 -13.38 34.90 8.71
CA ASP A 261 -14.74 34.85 8.19
C ASP A 261 -14.75 34.96 6.67
N PHE A 262 -15.81 34.43 6.05
CA PHE A 262 -16.13 34.69 4.65
C PHE A 262 -17.61 35.04 4.49
N ASP A 263 -17.98 35.58 3.34
CA ASP A 263 -19.36 36.03 3.12
C ASP A 263 -20.34 34.83 3.08
N THR A 264 -21.46 34.93 3.78
CA THR A 264 -22.52 33.91 3.83
C THR A 264 -23.07 33.54 2.44
N LYS A 265 -22.94 34.41 1.43
CA LYS A 265 -23.38 34.12 0.05
C LYS A 265 -22.75 32.85 -0.51
N TYR A 266 -21.53 32.49 -0.06
CA TYR A 266 -20.82 31.30 -0.55
C TYR A 266 -21.42 29.99 -0.06
N LEU A 267 -22.20 30.00 1.03
CA LEU A 267 -22.90 28.80 1.55
C LEU A 267 -23.98 28.26 0.60
N THR A 268 -24.22 28.93 -0.53
CA THR A 268 -25.08 28.41 -1.62
C THR A 268 -24.35 27.41 -2.52
N ILE A 269 -23.03 27.35 -2.44
CA ILE A 269 -22.15 26.43 -3.18
C ILE A 269 -22.03 25.13 -2.36
N PRO A 270 -21.92 23.95 -2.98
CA PRO A 270 -21.73 22.70 -2.27
C PRO A 270 -20.55 22.74 -1.27
N ASP A 271 -20.78 22.23 -0.07
CA ASP A 271 -19.79 22.24 1.01
C ASP A 271 -18.46 21.62 0.60
N GLU A 272 -18.47 20.57 -0.23
CA GLU A 272 -17.24 19.93 -0.70
C GLU A 272 -16.32 20.89 -1.47
N VAL A 273 -16.88 21.85 -2.20
CA VAL A 273 -16.11 22.88 -2.93
C VAL A 273 -15.48 23.87 -1.94
N LEU A 274 -16.27 24.33 -0.96
CA LEU A 274 -15.81 25.28 0.06
C LEU A 274 -14.73 24.66 0.95
N ILE A 275 -14.97 23.42 1.41
CA ILE A 275 -14.04 22.65 2.22
C ILE A 275 -12.75 22.39 1.44
N THR A 276 -12.82 22.01 0.16
CA THR A 276 -11.62 21.80 -0.67
C THR A 276 -10.82 23.09 -0.85
N SER A 277 -11.51 24.21 -1.12
CA SER A 277 -10.88 25.53 -1.23
C SER A 277 -10.17 25.96 0.07
N MET A 278 -10.80 25.71 1.22
CA MET A 278 -10.21 26.00 2.53
C MET A 278 -9.05 25.07 2.86
N ARG A 279 -9.23 23.76 2.73
CA ARG A 279 -8.27 22.73 3.12
C ARG A 279 -7.06 22.69 2.20
N ASP A 280 -7.27 22.45 0.91
CA ASP A 280 -6.18 22.07 0.00
C ASP A 280 -5.42 23.29 -0.53
N HIS A 281 -6.12 24.41 -0.73
CA HIS A 281 -5.51 25.63 -1.24
C HIS A 281 -4.99 26.54 -0.14
N GLN A 282 -5.68 26.62 1.01
CA GLN A 282 -5.37 27.58 2.07
C GLN A 282 -4.89 26.96 3.40
N ARG A 283 -5.02 25.63 3.59
CA ARG A 283 -4.69 24.91 4.84
C ARG A 283 -5.50 25.41 6.04
N PHE A 284 -6.76 25.72 5.80
CA PHE A 284 -7.70 26.15 6.82
C PHE A 284 -8.57 24.98 7.27
N PHE A 285 -8.93 25.00 8.55
CA PHE A 285 -9.92 24.12 9.15
C PHE A 285 -11.30 24.77 8.99
N TYR A 286 -12.22 24.05 8.37
CA TYR A 286 -13.61 24.50 8.24
C TYR A 286 -14.36 24.35 9.57
N VAL A 287 -15.42 25.12 9.71
CA VAL A 287 -16.23 25.19 10.95
C VAL A 287 -17.66 24.76 10.65
N THR A 288 -18.25 23.95 11.53
CA THR A 288 -19.66 23.57 11.49
C THR A 288 -20.39 23.92 12.78
N ASP A 289 -21.72 23.93 12.73
CA ASP A 289 -22.58 23.97 13.92
C ASP A 289 -22.76 22.56 14.55
N ALA A 290 -23.63 22.45 15.56
CA ALA A 290 -23.90 21.18 16.23
C ALA A 290 -24.64 20.16 15.35
N GLU A 291 -25.30 20.63 14.29
CA GLU A 291 -26.04 19.85 13.31
C GLU A 291 -25.19 19.47 12.08
N ASP A 292 -23.89 19.79 12.08
CA ASP A 292 -22.92 19.57 11.01
C ASP A 292 -23.13 20.45 9.76
N ASN A 293 -23.87 21.56 9.88
CA ASN A 293 -23.98 22.55 8.79
C ASN A 293 -22.74 23.43 8.75
N LEU A 294 -22.23 23.70 7.53
CA LEU A 294 -21.07 24.55 7.34
C LEU A 294 -21.37 26.01 7.73
N LEU A 295 -20.51 26.58 8.57
CA LEU A 295 -20.57 27.99 8.98
C LEU A 295 -19.61 28.86 8.14
N PRO A 296 -19.87 30.18 8.02
CA PRO A 296 -19.06 31.10 7.23
C PRO A 296 -17.74 31.51 7.91
N HIS A 297 -17.11 30.54 8.60
CA HIS A 297 -15.92 30.74 9.42
C HIS A 297 -14.87 29.68 9.08
N PHE A 298 -13.61 30.04 9.31
CA PHE A 298 -12.49 29.13 9.21
C PHE A 298 -11.49 29.38 10.34
N VAL A 299 -10.71 28.36 10.66
CA VAL A 299 -9.57 28.46 11.57
C VAL A 299 -8.28 28.20 10.81
N SER A 300 -7.27 29.03 11.04
CA SER A 300 -5.94 28.89 10.44
C SER A 300 -4.86 29.07 11.50
N VAL A 301 -3.63 28.69 11.17
CA VAL A 301 -2.49 28.74 12.08
C VAL A 301 -1.39 29.55 11.45
N ARG A 302 -1.02 30.64 12.13
CA ARG A 302 0.12 31.47 11.76
C ARG A 302 1.41 30.85 12.30
N ASN A 303 2.47 30.91 11.51
CA ASN A 303 3.84 30.79 12.03
C ASN A 303 4.29 32.13 12.66
N GLY A 304 3.99 32.31 13.94
CA GLY A 304 4.29 33.53 14.67
C GLY A 304 3.43 33.72 15.91
N ASN A 305 3.53 34.89 16.55
CA ASN A 305 2.80 35.25 17.77
C ASN A 305 1.48 35.99 17.44
N THR A 306 0.87 36.58 18.47
CA THR A 306 -0.41 37.31 18.40
C THR A 306 -0.29 38.74 17.88
N ASP A 307 0.91 39.25 17.60
CA ASP A 307 1.09 40.64 17.18
C ASP A 307 0.49 40.87 15.78
N HIS A 308 -0.47 41.79 15.68
CA HIS A 308 -1.20 42.10 14.44
C HIS A 308 -1.96 40.91 13.84
N LEU A 309 -2.42 39.98 14.68
CA LEU A 309 -3.14 38.78 14.25
C LEU A 309 -4.42 39.11 13.48
N GLU A 310 -5.08 40.23 13.80
CA GLU A 310 -6.23 40.76 13.08
C GLU A 310 -5.92 41.09 11.62
N ASN A 311 -4.74 41.66 11.34
CA ASN A 311 -4.30 41.94 9.97
C ASN A 311 -3.98 40.66 9.21
N VAL A 312 -3.42 39.66 9.90
CA VAL A 312 -3.18 38.33 9.33
C VAL A 312 -4.51 37.67 8.97
N ALA A 313 -5.51 37.72 9.86
CA ALA A 313 -6.84 37.20 9.60
C ALA A 313 -7.47 37.86 8.36
N LEU A 314 -7.51 39.20 8.31
CA LEU A 314 -8.03 39.95 7.16
C LEU A 314 -7.29 39.61 5.85
N GLY A 315 -5.97 39.41 5.90
CA GLY A 315 -5.19 38.99 4.74
C GLY A 315 -5.62 37.62 4.23
N ASN A 316 -5.77 36.64 5.14
CA ASN A 316 -6.23 35.29 4.80
C ASN A 316 -7.67 35.29 4.28
N GLN A 317 -8.57 36.10 4.86
CA GLN A 317 -9.94 36.27 4.39
C GLN A 317 -9.99 36.78 2.95
N LYS A 318 -9.15 37.76 2.59
CA LYS A 318 -9.05 38.28 1.21
C LYS A 318 -8.59 37.22 0.22
N VAL A 319 -7.59 36.42 0.60
CA VAL A 319 -7.08 35.33 -0.25
C VAL A 319 -8.14 34.24 -0.44
N LEU A 320 -8.83 33.86 0.63
CA LEU A 320 -9.93 32.89 0.55
C LEU A 320 -11.07 33.43 -0.30
N THR A 321 -11.46 34.69 -0.11
CA THR A 321 -12.55 35.33 -0.86
C THR A 321 -12.30 35.28 -2.36
N ALA A 322 -11.09 35.60 -2.82
CA ALA A 322 -10.74 35.49 -4.24
C ALA A 322 -10.95 34.06 -4.78
N ARG A 323 -10.56 33.04 -4.00
CA ARG A 323 -10.76 31.64 -4.38
C ARG A 323 -12.22 31.19 -4.34
N LEU A 324 -13.00 31.70 -3.39
CA LEU A 324 -14.43 31.43 -3.31
C LEU A 324 -15.22 32.12 -4.43
N GLU A 325 -14.80 33.30 -4.89
CA GLU A 325 -15.37 33.93 -6.09
C GLU A 325 -15.09 33.10 -7.34
N ASP A 326 -13.86 32.58 -7.51
CA ASP A 326 -13.53 31.68 -8.64
C ASP A 326 -14.42 30.43 -8.62
N ALA A 327 -14.52 29.78 -7.46
CA ALA A 327 -15.40 28.63 -7.26
C ALA A 327 -16.87 28.96 -7.54
N ALA A 328 -17.36 30.10 -7.04
CA ALA A 328 -18.71 30.58 -7.30
C ALA A 328 -18.94 30.78 -8.79
N PHE A 329 -18.02 31.44 -9.48
CA PHE A 329 -18.11 31.69 -10.91
C PHE A 329 -18.27 30.38 -11.69
N PHE A 330 -17.38 29.40 -11.48
CA PHE A 330 -17.47 28.12 -12.16
C PHE A 330 -18.75 27.35 -11.81
N TYR A 331 -19.17 27.37 -10.55
CA TYR A 331 -20.40 26.72 -10.12
C TYR A 331 -21.64 27.27 -10.85
N HIS A 332 -21.72 28.59 -11.03
CA HIS A 332 -22.84 29.23 -11.73
C HIS A 332 -22.76 29.10 -13.25
N GLU A 333 -21.56 29.18 -13.83
CA GLU A 333 -21.32 29.01 -15.26
C GLU A 333 -21.64 27.59 -15.70
N ASP A 334 -21.22 26.58 -14.92
CA ASP A 334 -21.43 25.19 -15.26
C ASP A 334 -22.90 24.82 -15.35
N GLN A 335 -23.74 25.48 -14.54
CA GLN A 335 -25.19 25.32 -14.51
C GLN A 335 -25.89 25.88 -15.76
N GLN A 336 -25.24 26.68 -16.59
CA GLN A 336 -25.86 27.20 -17.82
C GLN A 336 -25.92 26.16 -18.94
N HIS A 337 -25.17 25.06 -18.82
CA HIS A 337 -25.14 23.98 -19.79
C HIS A 337 -25.95 22.76 -19.33
N SER A 338 -26.40 21.96 -20.29
CA SER A 338 -27.00 20.65 -20.06
C SER A 338 -25.94 19.56 -19.92
N ILE A 339 -26.29 18.47 -19.23
CA ILE A 339 -25.42 17.28 -19.11
C ILE A 339 -25.07 16.74 -20.50
N GLN A 340 -26.03 16.74 -21.43
CA GLN A 340 -25.80 16.23 -22.79
C GLN A 340 -24.77 17.07 -23.57
N GLU A 341 -24.76 18.38 -23.40
CA GLU A 341 -23.74 19.24 -24.00
C GLU A 341 -22.34 18.91 -23.47
N TYR A 342 -22.20 18.63 -22.17
CA TYR A 342 -20.92 18.17 -21.61
C TYR A 342 -20.51 16.80 -22.15
N VAL A 343 -21.45 15.84 -22.21
CA VAL A 343 -21.17 14.53 -22.81
C VAL A 343 -20.71 14.66 -24.26
N GLU A 344 -21.28 15.58 -25.04
CA GLU A 344 -20.84 15.83 -26.42
C GLU A 344 -19.39 16.34 -26.49
N ARG A 345 -18.97 17.19 -25.54
CA ARG A 345 -17.58 17.67 -25.46
C ARG A 345 -16.59 16.52 -25.21
N LEU A 346 -16.99 15.45 -24.53
CA LEU A 346 -16.13 14.28 -24.25
C LEU A 346 -15.68 13.53 -25.50
N LYS A 347 -16.35 13.71 -26.65
CA LYS A 347 -15.88 13.19 -27.95
C LYS A 347 -14.58 13.82 -28.41
N LYS A 348 -14.18 14.96 -27.84
CA LYS A 348 -12.91 15.65 -28.15
C LYS A 348 -11.86 15.47 -27.05
N VAL A 349 -12.24 14.89 -25.91
CA VAL A 349 -11.32 14.64 -24.80
C VAL A 349 -10.62 13.31 -25.05
N SER A 350 -9.30 13.35 -25.22
CA SER A 350 -8.50 12.14 -25.38
C SER A 350 -8.49 11.36 -24.07
N PHE A 351 -8.88 10.08 -24.11
CA PHE A 351 -8.62 9.15 -23.02
C PHE A 351 -7.16 8.67 -23.09
N HIS A 352 -6.73 8.27 -24.29
CA HIS A 352 -5.34 7.96 -24.60
C HIS A 352 -5.16 7.95 -26.12
N ASP A 353 -4.01 8.39 -26.65
CA ASP A 353 -3.76 8.52 -28.10
C ASP A 353 -3.97 7.20 -28.88
N LYS A 354 -3.59 6.06 -28.28
CA LYS A 354 -3.78 4.72 -28.84
C LYS A 354 -5.15 4.08 -28.60
N ILE A 355 -5.95 4.59 -27.66
CA ILE A 355 -7.21 3.95 -27.23
C ILE A 355 -8.42 4.71 -27.78
N GLY A 356 -8.36 6.04 -27.80
CA GLY A 356 -9.43 6.89 -28.29
C GLY A 356 -9.83 7.98 -27.29
N THR A 357 -11.11 8.34 -27.35
CA THR A 357 -11.71 9.44 -26.61
C THR A 357 -12.40 8.97 -25.33
N MET A 358 -12.68 9.91 -24.43
CA MET A 358 -13.45 9.61 -23.21
C MET A 358 -14.87 9.15 -23.56
N TYR A 359 -15.48 9.69 -24.61
CA TYR A 359 -16.80 9.24 -25.07
C TYR A 359 -16.78 7.77 -25.53
N GLU A 360 -15.80 7.36 -26.33
CA GLU A 360 -15.66 5.96 -26.79
C GLU A 360 -15.46 5.01 -25.60
N LYS A 361 -14.70 5.44 -24.58
CA LYS A 361 -14.61 4.72 -23.31
C LYS A 361 -15.97 4.59 -22.61
N MET A 362 -16.77 5.65 -22.54
CA MET A 362 -18.11 5.58 -21.94
C MET A 362 -19.01 4.58 -22.68
N GLN A 363 -18.93 4.51 -24.01
CA GLN A 363 -19.71 3.54 -24.80
C GLN A 363 -19.31 2.09 -24.48
N ARG A 364 -18.00 1.80 -24.36
CA ARG A 364 -17.54 0.48 -23.91
C ARG A 364 -18.02 0.15 -22.50
N VAL A 365 -17.89 1.10 -21.58
CA VAL A 365 -18.32 0.93 -20.19
C VAL A 365 -19.81 0.70 -20.09
N MET A 366 -20.63 1.30 -20.94
CA MET A 366 -22.08 1.06 -20.99
C MET A 366 -22.39 -0.40 -21.34
N VAL A 367 -21.79 -0.93 -22.42
CA VAL A 367 -21.94 -2.33 -22.82
C VAL A 367 -21.49 -3.28 -21.71
N ILE A 368 -20.34 -3.00 -21.09
CA ILE A 368 -19.83 -3.82 -19.97
C ILE A 368 -20.76 -3.73 -18.76
N SER A 369 -21.29 -2.54 -18.46
CA SER A 369 -22.19 -2.33 -17.32
C SER A 369 -23.48 -3.11 -17.48
N ASP A 370 -24.10 -3.08 -18.67
CA ASP A 370 -25.35 -3.79 -18.95
C ASP A 370 -25.16 -5.31 -18.83
N PHE A 371 -24.07 -5.85 -19.39
CA PHE A 371 -23.72 -7.27 -19.24
C PHE A 371 -23.53 -7.68 -17.77
N LEU A 372 -22.80 -6.86 -16.99
CA LEU A 372 -22.55 -7.14 -15.58
C LEU A 372 -23.82 -6.96 -14.72
N ALA A 373 -24.74 -6.08 -15.11
CA ALA A 373 -25.99 -5.85 -14.38
C ALA A 373 -26.85 -7.11 -14.29
N ASP A 374 -27.01 -7.81 -15.43
CA ASP A 374 -27.71 -9.09 -15.48
C ASP A 374 -26.99 -10.17 -14.68
N ARG A 375 -25.65 -10.23 -14.82
CA ARG A 375 -24.83 -11.23 -14.14
C ARG A 375 -24.87 -11.09 -12.62
N PHE A 376 -24.89 -9.86 -12.11
CA PHE A 376 -24.91 -9.56 -10.67
C PHE A 376 -26.32 -9.42 -10.10
N GLY A 377 -27.35 -9.66 -10.91
CA GLY A 377 -28.74 -9.71 -10.46
C GLY A 377 -29.29 -8.36 -10.01
N LEU A 378 -28.95 -7.28 -10.73
CA LEU A 378 -29.57 -5.97 -10.51
C LEU A 378 -31.07 -6.05 -10.86
N THR A 379 -31.88 -5.35 -10.08
CA THR A 379 -33.32 -5.16 -10.36
C THR A 379 -33.51 -4.25 -11.58
N GLU A 380 -34.69 -4.28 -12.21
CA GLU A 380 -34.99 -3.42 -13.36
C GLU A 380 -34.85 -1.92 -13.03
N THR A 381 -35.17 -1.50 -11.81
CA THR A 381 -34.92 -0.12 -11.35
C THR A 381 -33.42 0.19 -11.31
N GLU A 382 -32.61 -0.69 -10.72
CA GLU A 382 -31.16 -0.53 -10.65
C GLU A 382 -30.51 -0.57 -12.04
N LYS A 383 -31.01 -1.39 -12.97
CA LYS A 383 -30.54 -1.43 -14.37
C LYS A 383 -30.80 -0.10 -15.08
N ASN A 384 -32.00 0.46 -14.93
CA ASN A 384 -32.32 1.77 -15.52
C ASN A 384 -31.43 2.88 -14.95
N GLN A 385 -31.18 2.85 -13.64
CA GLN A 385 -30.25 3.79 -12.98
C GLN A 385 -28.81 3.60 -13.47
N LEU A 386 -28.33 2.36 -13.59
CA LEU A 386 -27.00 2.04 -14.08
C LEU A 386 -26.80 2.49 -15.53
N HIS A 387 -27.75 2.17 -16.40
CA HIS A 387 -27.72 2.58 -17.80
C HIS A 387 -27.68 4.10 -17.91
N ARG A 388 -28.51 4.83 -17.16
CA ARG A 388 -28.48 6.29 -17.14
C ARG A 388 -27.15 6.83 -16.60
N ALA A 389 -26.61 6.26 -15.52
CA ALA A 389 -25.32 6.66 -14.97
C ALA A 389 -24.19 6.44 -15.99
N ALA A 390 -24.12 5.28 -16.63
CA ALA A 390 -23.11 4.95 -17.63
C ALA A 390 -23.12 5.90 -18.84
N GLN A 391 -24.28 6.48 -19.19
CA GLN A 391 -24.40 7.48 -20.25
C GLN A 391 -23.75 8.83 -19.91
N ILE A 392 -23.62 9.17 -18.62
CA ILE A 392 -23.25 10.53 -18.22
C ILE A 392 -22.06 10.59 -17.25
N TYR A 393 -21.62 9.50 -16.62
CA TYR A 393 -20.72 9.52 -15.44
C TYR A 393 -19.35 10.22 -15.56
N LYS A 394 -18.96 10.69 -16.74
CA LYS A 394 -17.73 11.46 -17.00
C LYS A 394 -17.98 12.91 -17.42
N PHE A 395 -19.24 13.36 -17.44
CA PHE A 395 -19.60 14.69 -17.94
C PHE A 395 -18.93 15.82 -17.16
N ASP A 396 -18.67 15.60 -15.87
CA ASP A 396 -18.07 16.60 -15.01
C ASP A 396 -16.61 16.88 -15.36
N LEU A 397 -15.89 15.97 -16.02
CA LEU A 397 -14.51 16.16 -16.47
C LEU A 397 -14.30 17.39 -17.37
N VAL A 398 -15.35 17.88 -18.03
CA VAL A 398 -15.32 19.03 -18.94
C VAL A 398 -16.08 20.25 -18.40
N THR A 399 -16.39 20.24 -17.12
CA THR A 399 -16.92 21.39 -16.40
C THR A 399 -15.80 22.33 -15.99
N GLY A 400 -16.10 23.63 -15.85
CA GLY A 400 -15.17 24.61 -15.32
C GLY A 400 -14.75 24.28 -13.89
N MET A 401 -15.69 23.81 -13.06
CA MET A 401 -15.41 23.42 -11.68
C MET A 401 -14.36 22.32 -11.59
N VAL A 402 -14.48 21.22 -12.34
CA VAL A 402 -13.46 20.16 -12.32
C VAL A 402 -12.17 20.59 -13.02
N GLY A 403 -12.26 21.53 -13.98
CA GLY A 403 -11.08 22.15 -14.59
C GLY A 403 -10.21 22.92 -13.58
N GLU A 404 -10.84 23.67 -12.66
CA GLU A 404 -10.14 24.41 -11.59
C GLU A 404 -9.87 23.55 -10.34
N PHE A 405 -10.76 22.60 -10.03
CA PHE A 405 -10.71 21.71 -8.86
C PHE A 405 -10.78 20.22 -9.29
N PRO A 406 -9.69 19.65 -9.86
CA PRO A 406 -9.69 18.26 -10.34
C PRO A 406 -9.98 17.21 -9.26
N GLU A 407 -9.72 17.53 -7.99
CA GLU A 407 -10.01 16.70 -6.83
C GLU A 407 -11.51 16.46 -6.61
N LEU A 408 -12.36 17.33 -7.18
CA LEU A 408 -13.82 17.27 -7.05
C LEU A 408 -14.52 16.47 -8.16
N GLN A 409 -13.76 15.83 -9.06
CA GLN A 409 -14.33 14.92 -10.04
C GLN A 409 -15.12 13.78 -9.34
N GLY A 410 -16.20 13.33 -9.97
CA GLY A 410 -17.20 12.43 -9.40
C GLY A 410 -18.14 13.11 -8.40
N VAL A 411 -17.60 13.91 -7.47
CA VAL A 411 -18.40 14.66 -6.48
C VAL A 411 -19.25 15.70 -7.19
N MET A 412 -18.65 16.51 -8.06
CA MET A 412 -19.42 17.50 -8.83
C MET A 412 -20.31 16.85 -9.88
N GLY A 413 -19.90 15.71 -10.45
CA GLY A 413 -20.78 14.89 -11.30
C GLY A 413 -22.09 14.49 -10.60
N ASP A 414 -22.01 14.04 -9.35
CA ASP A 414 -23.17 13.76 -8.49
C ASP A 414 -24.03 15.01 -8.25
N LYS A 415 -23.43 16.06 -7.67
CA LYS A 415 -24.15 17.30 -7.31
C LYS A 415 -24.85 17.91 -8.52
N TYR A 416 -24.15 18.01 -9.65
CA TYR A 416 -24.71 18.57 -10.88
C TYR A 416 -25.76 17.67 -11.51
N ALA A 417 -25.62 16.33 -11.46
CA ALA A 417 -26.65 15.42 -11.95
C ALA A 417 -27.96 15.60 -11.16
N VAL A 418 -27.88 15.60 -9.83
CA VAL A 418 -29.05 15.82 -8.95
C VAL A 418 -29.65 17.20 -9.17
N LEU A 419 -28.83 18.25 -9.27
CA LEU A 419 -29.28 19.62 -9.53
C LEU A 419 -30.03 19.74 -10.86
N LYS A 420 -29.67 18.93 -11.87
CA LYS A 420 -30.32 18.87 -13.18
C LYS A 420 -31.54 17.93 -13.22
N GLY A 421 -31.93 17.36 -12.08
CA GLY A 421 -33.13 16.54 -11.94
C GLY A 421 -32.93 15.05 -12.24
N GLU A 422 -31.69 14.56 -12.30
CA GLU A 422 -31.43 13.12 -12.34
C GLU A 422 -31.79 12.45 -11.00
N ASP A 423 -32.06 11.15 -11.05
CA ASP A 423 -32.28 10.34 -9.84
C ASP A 423 -31.04 10.41 -8.92
N PRO A 424 -31.19 10.68 -7.60
CA PRO A 424 -30.08 10.68 -6.66
C PRO A 424 -29.21 9.41 -6.68
N ALA A 425 -29.79 8.25 -7.00
CA ALA A 425 -29.03 7.01 -7.15
C ALA A 425 -28.09 7.03 -8.37
N VAL A 426 -28.47 7.74 -9.44
CA VAL A 426 -27.61 7.98 -10.61
C VAL A 426 -26.45 8.89 -10.20
N GLY A 427 -26.73 10.01 -9.53
CA GLY A 427 -25.69 10.91 -8.99
C GLY A 427 -24.71 10.17 -8.07
N GLN A 428 -25.22 9.38 -7.14
CA GLN A 428 -24.40 8.55 -6.25
C GLN A 428 -23.51 7.58 -7.04
N ALA A 429 -24.02 6.90 -8.07
CA ALA A 429 -23.22 6.00 -8.90
C ALA A 429 -22.11 6.73 -9.66
N ILE A 430 -22.37 7.95 -10.14
CA ILE A 430 -21.37 8.82 -10.78
C ILE A 430 -20.26 9.19 -9.80
N ARG A 431 -20.55 9.42 -8.52
CA ARG A 431 -19.49 9.63 -7.53
C ARG A 431 -18.74 8.34 -7.19
N GLU A 432 -19.48 7.25 -6.98
CA GLU A 432 -18.94 5.99 -6.49
C GLU A 432 -18.08 5.25 -7.54
N HIS A 433 -18.24 5.48 -8.85
CA HIS A 433 -17.48 4.75 -9.86
C HIS A 433 -15.95 4.93 -9.74
N TYR A 434 -15.49 6.07 -9.21
CA TYR A 434 -14.06 6.32 -8.95
C TYR A 434 -13.50 5.46 -7.80
N MET A 435 -14.36 4.91 -6.94
CA MET A 435 -13.93 4.15 -5.77
C MET A 435 -13.47 2.72 -6.14
N PRO A 436 -12.53 2.15 -5.36
CA PRO A 436 -11.70 2.81 -4.36
C PRO A 436 -10.58 3.67 -4.98
N ILE A 437 -10.35 4.87 -4.43
CA ILE A 437 -9.31 5.81 -4.89
C ILE A 437 -7.90 5.49 -4.34
N SER A 438 -7.83 4.69 -3.28
CA SER A 438 -6.59 4.23 -2.63
C SER A 438 -6.66 2.73 -2.30
N ALA A 439 -5.52 2.12 -1.93
CA ALA A 439 -5.45 0.67 -1.69
C ALA A 439 -6.43 0.18 -0.62
N ASP A 440 -6.60 0.97 0.44
CA ASP A 440 -7.49 0.70 1.58
C ASP A 440 -8.71 1.64 1.65
N GLY A 441 -8.91 2.45 0.60
CA GLY A 441 -10.01 3.43 0.55
C GLY A 441 -11.39 2.80 0.52
N ASP A 442 -12.40 3.63 0.75
CA ASP A 442 -13.81 3.23 0.76
C ASP A 442 -14.24 2.56 -0.55
N LEU A 443 -15.20 1.64 -0.45
CA LEU A 443 -15.81 0.95 -1.58
C LEU A 443 -17.18 1.57 -1.90
N PRO A 444 -17.66 1.46 -3.15
CA PRO A 444 -19.04 1.81 -3.50
C PRO A 444 -20.03 1.15 -2.56
N LYS A 445 -20.97 1.94 -2.01
CA LYS A 445 -22.01 1.42 -1.12
C LYS A 445 -23.23 0.95 -1.92
N SER A 446 -23.55 1.61 -3.02
CA SER A 446 -24.67 1.22 -3.88
C SER A 446 -24.25 0.09 -4.83
N LYS A 447 -25.19 -0.81 -5.16
CA LYS A 447 -24.95 -1.84 -6.18
C LYS A 447 -24.69 -1.21 -7.55
N VAL A 448 -25.45 -0.18 -7.91
CA VAL A 448 -25.30 0.57 -9.16
C VAL A 448 -23.90 1.16 -9.29
N GLY A 449 -23.43 1.88 -8.26
CA GLY A 449 -22.07 2.41 -8.20
C GLY A 449 -21.00 1.33 -8.23
N ALA A 450 -21.21 0.20 -7.55
CA ALA A 450 -20.29 -0.94 -7.56
C ALA A 450 -20.15 -1.56 -8.96
N VAL A 451 -21.25 -1.78 -9.68
CA VAL A 451 -21.20 -2.31 -11.06
C VAL A 451 -20.51 -1.33 -11.99
N LEU A 452 -20.88 -0.04 -11.95
CA LEU A 452 -20.25 0.99 -12.78
C LEU A 452 -18.74 1.13 -12.48
N ALA A 453 -18.35 1.04 -11.21
CA ALA A 453 -16.95 1.06 -10.79
C ALA A 453 -16.16 -0.13 -11.33
N ILE A 454 -16.75 -1.33 -11.37
CA ILE A 454 -16.12 -2.53 -11.94
C ILE A 454 -16.02 -2.37 -13.46
N ALA A 455 -17.12 -1.99 -14.12
CA ALA A 455 -17.16 -1.84 -15.59
C ALA A 455 -16.11 -0.84 -16.09
N ASP A 456 -15.99 0.33 -15.45
CA ASP A 456 -15.00 1.34 -15.80
C ASP A 456 -13.54 0.85 -15.65
N LYS A 457 -13.27 0.07 -14.59
CA LYS A 457 -11.94 -0.48 -14.31
C LYS A 457 -11.60 -1.65 -15.24
N VAL A 458 -12.57 -2.52 -15.52
CA VAL A 458 -12.40 -3.62 -16.48
C VAL A 458 -12.12 -3.07 -17.86
N ASP A 459 -12.90 -2.08 -18.34
CA ASP A 459 -12.64 -1.40 -19.62
C ASP A 459 -11.22 -0.83 -19.68
N SER A 460 -10.79 -0.13 -18.63
CA SER A 460 -9.47 0.49 -18.59
C SER A 460 -8.37 -0.58 -18.68
N ILE A 461 -8.46 -1.65 -17.87
CA ILE A 461 -7.48 -2.75 -17.89
C ILE A 461 -7.44 -3.40 -19.28
N MET A 462 -8.59 -3.80 -19.83
CA MET A 462 -8.65 -4.44 -21.14
C MET A 462 -8.13 -3.52 -22.26
N SER A 463 -8.52 -2.25 -22.25
CA SER A 463 -8.13 -1.26 -23.28
C SER A 463 -6.63 -0.96 -23.26
N PHE A 464 -6.03 -0.78 -22.08
CA PHE A 464 -4.59 -0.55 -21.97
C PHE A 464 -3.77 -1.79 -22.36
N PHE A 465 -4.26 -2.99 -22.04
CA PHE A 465 -3.64 -4.23 -22.49
C PHE A 465 -3.73 -4.40 -24.02
N ALA A 466 -4.87 -4.07 -24.63
CA ALA A 466 -5.06 -4.14 -26.08
C ALA A 466 -4.05 -3.30 -26.87
N VAL A 467 -3.60 -2.17 -26.31
CA VAL A 467 -2.59 -1.29 -26.92
C VAL A 467 -1.14 -1.54 -26.43
N GLY A 468 -0.93 -2.61 -25.66
CA GLY A 468 0.39 -3.04 -25.17
C GLY A 468 0.97 -2.19 -24.04
N LEU A 469 0.14 -1.43 -23.31
CA LEU A 469 0.54 -0.56 -22.20
C LEU A 469 0.26 -1.23 -20.86
N THR A 470 0.99 -2.31 -20.59
CA THR A 470 0.84 -3.07 -19.35
C THR A 470 1.77 -2.55 -18.24
N PRO A 471 1.41 -2.71 -16.96
CA PRO A 471 2.27 -2.30 -15.85
C PRO A 471 3.55 -3.14 -15.80
N SER A 472 4.66 -2.52 -15.43
CA SER A 472 5.94 -3.19 -15.16
C SER A 472 6.19 -3.31 -13.65
N GLY A 473 7.21 -4.09 -13.26
CA GLY A 473 7.55 -4.28 -11.84
C GLY A 473 7.79 -2.98 -11.08
N SER A 474 8.40 -1.98 -11.73
CA SER A 474 8.75 -0.69 -11.12
C SER A 474 7.86 0.48 -11.52
N ASN A 475 6.95 0.32 -12.50
CA ASN A 475 6.17 1.44 -13.02
C ASN A 475 4.75 1.03 -13.43
N ASP A 476 3.76 1.81 -13.01
CA ASP A 476 2.33 1.65 -13.35
C ASP A 476 1.71 3.04 -13.57
N PRO A 477 1.96 3.66 -14.74
CA PRO A 477 1.62 5.06 -14.98
C PRO A 477 0.11 5.32 -15.02
N PHE A 478 -0.70 4.31 -15.36
CA PHE A 478 -2.16 4.41 -15.46
C PHE A 478 -2.89 3.78 -14.25
N ALA A 479 -2.12 3.41 -13.21
CA ALA A 479 -2.60 2.82 -11.98
C ALA A 479 -3.47 1.56 -12.17
N LEU A 480 -3.18 0.72 -13.17
CA LEU A 480 -3.98 -0.47 -13.48
C LEU A 480 -3.92 -1.49 -12.34
N ARG A 481 -2.82 -1.56 -11.57
CA ARG A 481 -2.74 -2.44 -10.40
C ARG A 481 -3.73 -2.03 -9.32
N ARG A 482 -3.87 -0.72 -9.09
CA ARG A 482 -4.86 -0.18 -8.14
C ARG A 482 -6.28 -0.45 -8.63
N GLN A 483 -6.55 -0.27 -9.93
CA GLN A 483 -7.86 -0.57 -10.51
C GLN A 483 -8.23 -2.05 -10.38
N ALA A 484 -7.31 -2.95 -10.74
CA ALA A 484 -7.51 -4.39 -10.62
C ALA A 484 -7.71 -4.83 -9.16
N PHE A 485 -6.97 -4.24 -8.22
CA PHE A 485 -7.18 -4.47 -6.79
C PHE A 485 -8.55 -3.95 -6.32
N GLY A 486 -9.00 -2.81 -6.87
CA GLY A 486 -10.35 -2.28 -6.66
C GLY A 486 -11.44 -3.27 -7.08
N ILE A 487 -11.33 -3.87 -8.27
CA ILE A 487 -12.28 -4.91 -8.75
C ILE A 487 -12.35 -6.07 -7.75
N VAL A 488 -11.19 -6.63 -7.36
CA VAL A 488 -11.12 -7.75 -6.40
C VAL A 488 -11.82 -7.40 -5.08
N ARG A 489 -11.59 -6.19 -4.56
CA ARG A 489 -12.21 -5.73 -3.31
C ARG A 489 -13.72 -5.56 -3.44
N ILE A 490 -14.20 -4.93 -4.51
CA ILE A 490 -15.64 -4.70 -4.73
C ILE A 490 -16.37 -6.05 -4.89
N VAL A 491 -15.85 -6.94 -5.74
CA VAL A 491 -16.44 -8.27 -5.97
C VAL A 491 -16.52 -9.07 -4.67
N ARG A 492 -15.46 -9.03 -3.85
CA ARG A 492 -15.44 -9.70 -2.54
C ARG A 492 -16.47 -9.12 -1.59
N GLU A 493 -16.54 -7.79 -1.48
CA GLU A 493 -17.47 -7.09 -0.57
C GLU A 493 -18.93 -7.38 -0.93
N GLN A 494 -19.26 -7.36 -2.23
CA GLN A 494 -20.60 -7.64 -2.73
C GLN A 494 -20.92 -9.15 -2.77
N GLY A 495 -19.91 -10.01 -2.64
CA GLY A 495 -20.07 -11.46 -2.70
C GLY A 495 -20.52 -11.98 -4.07
N TRP A 496 -20.12 -11.31 -5.16
CA TRP A 496 -20.49 -11.65 -6.53
C TRP A 496 -19.59 -12.72 -7.14
N ASP A 497 -20.17 -13.60 -7.96
CA ASP A 497 -19.39 -14.56 -8.76
C ASP A 497 -18.68 -13.81 -9.89
N PHE A 498 -17.37 -13.97 -9.97
CA PHE A 498 -16.52 -13.31 -10.97
C PHE A 498 -15.54 -14.31 -11.58
N PRO A 499 -16.00 -15.18 -12.51
CA PRO A 499 -15.15 -16.15 -13.18
C PRO A 499 -14.30 -15.42 -14.23
N ILE A 500 -13.08 -15.06 -13.86
CA ILE A 500 -12.25 -14.05 -14.52
C ILE A 500 -12.15 -14.28 -16.04
N ARG A 501 -11.69 -15.46 -16.47
CA ARG A 501 -11.51 -15.78 -17.90
C ARG A 501 -12.81 -15.81 -18.68
N GLN A 502 -13.87 -16.35 -18.07
CA GLN A 502 -15.17 -16.45 -18.74
C GLN A 502 -15.81 -15.07 -18.92
N LEU A 503 -15.79 -14.24 -17.87
CA LEU A 503 -16.32 -12.89 -17.93
C LEU A 503 -15.58 -12.03 -18.95
N GLU A 504 -14.25 -12.14 -19.02
CA GLU A 504 -13.49 -11.39 -20.01
C GLU A 504 -13.83 -11.82 -21.44
N ALA A 505 -13.93 -13.13 -21.69
CA ALA A 505 -14.32 -13.66 -22.99
C ALA A 505 -15.76 -13.24 -23.39
N ASP A 506 -16.68 -13.19 -22.43
CA ASP A 506 -18.06 -12.77 -22.69
C ASP A 506 -18.15 -11.26 -22.90
N ILE A 507 -17.45 -10.45 -22.10
CA ILE A 507 -17.33 -9.00 -22.30
C ILE A 507 -16.79 -8.69 -23.70
N GLN A 508 -15.76 -9.40 -24.15
CA GLN A 508 -15.24 -9.23 -25.50
C GLN A 508 -16.32 -9.48 -26.57
N LYS A 509 -17.12 -10.54 -26.42
CA LYS A 509 -18.22 -10.83 -27.37
C LYS A 509 -19.25 -9.72 -27.37
N GLU A 510 -19.64 -9.22 -26.20
CA GLU A 510 -20.61 -8.12 -26.10
C GLU A 510 -20.07 -6.84 -26.77
N LEU A 511 -18.81 -6.49 -26.54
CA LEU A 511 -18.17 -5.33 -27.20
C LEU A 511 -18.15 -5.47 -28.73
N VAL A 512 -17.93 -6.68 -29.26
CA VAL A 512 -17.98 -6.95 -30.71
C VAL A 512 -19.43 -6.89 -31.22
N ALA A 513 -20.39 -7.48 -30.51
CA ALA A 513 -21.79 -7.52 -30.89
C ALA A 513 -22.42 -6.12 -30.97
N HIS A 514 -21.94 -5.20 -30.13
CA HIS A 514 -22.40 -3.81 -30.06
C HIS A 514 -21.56 -2.81 -30.88
N ASP A 515 -20.58 -3.28 -31.67
CA ASP A 515 -19.64 -2.42 -32.43
C ASP A 515 -18.92 -1.37 -31.55
N ALA A 516 -18.67 -1.73 -30.29
CA ALA A 516 -18.08 -0.85 -29.28
C ALA A 516 -16.57 -1.06 -29.12
N THR A 517 -15.93 -1.85 -29.99
CA THR A 517 -14.48 -2.12 -29.86
C THR A 517 -13.59 -0.93 -30.21
N TYR A 518 -14.07 -0.01 -31.07
CA TYR A 518 -13.33 1.16 -31.54
C TYR A 518 -11.90 0.83 -32.05
N ASN A 519 -11.77 -0.25 -32.83
CA ASN A 519 -10.51 -0.76 -33.39
C ASN A 519 -9.52 -1.38 -32.38
N LEU A 520 -9.95 -1.67 -31.15
CA LEU A 520 -9.14 -2.39 -30.17
C LEU A 520 -9.25 -3.91 -30.36
N ASP A 521 -8.11 -4.60 -30.37
CA ASP A 521 -8.03 -6.06 -30.40
C ASP A 521 -7.93 -6.61 -28.98
N PHE A 522 -9.05 -7.09 -28.44
CA PHE A 522 -9.12 -7.71 -27.11
C PHE A 522 -8.80 -9.22 -27.13
N GLU A 523 -8.81 -9.88 -28.29
CA GLU A 523 -8.77 -11.35 -28.39
C GLU A 523 -7.49 -11.94 -27.82
N LYS A 524 -6.37 -11.25 -28.01
CA LYS A 524 -5.05 -11.71 -27.55
C LYS A 524 -4.77 -11.42 -26.08
N GLN A 525 -5.67 -10.68 -25.39
CA GLN A 525 -5.41 -10.16 -24.05
C GLN A 525 -6.13 -10.94 -22.94
N THR A 526 -6.98 -11.92 -23.28
CA THR A 526 -7.76 -12.69 -22.30
C THR A 526 -6.92 -13.41 -21.26
N ALA A 527 -5.83 -14.07 -21.66
CA ALA A 527 -4.94 -14.72 -20.70
C ALA A 527 -4.14 -13.71 -19.87
N PRO A 528 -3.46 -12.71 -20.47
CA PRO A 528 -2.74 -11.68 -19.73
C PRO A 528 -3.57 -10.90 -18.69
N VAL A 529 -4.79 -10.49 -19.03
CA VAL A 529 -5.67 -9.74 -18.11
C VAL A 529 -6.17 -10.66 -16.99
N ALA A 530 -6.53 -11.91 -17.30
CA ALA A 530 -6.94 -12.87 -16.29
C ALA A 530 -5.82 -13.17 -15.28
N ASP A 531 -4.59 -13.36 -15.76
CA ASP A 531 -3.41 -13.55 -14.90
C ASP A 531 -3.14 -12.30 -14.06
N PHE A 532 -3.31 -11.11 -14.66
CA PHE A 532 -3.14 -9.83 -13.95
C PHE A 532 -4.14 -9.63 -12.81
N LEU A 533 -5.42 -9.98 -12.99
CA LEU A 533 -6.45 -9.96 -11.95
C LEU A 533 -6.19 -11.01 -10.88
N THR A 534 -5.82 -12.23 -11.30
CA THR A 534 -5.47 -13.34 -10.40
C THR A 534 -4.28 -12.96 -9.49
N ASP A 535 -3.27 -12.29 -10.03
CA ASP A 535 -2.15 -11.76 -9.25
C ASP A 535 -2.59 -10.74 -8.18
N ARG A 536 -3.67 -9.98 -8.41
CA ARG A 536 -4.21 -9.07 -7.38
C ARG A 536 -4.92 -9.83 -6.27
N VAL A 537 -5.60 -10.93 -6.58
CA VAL A 537 -6.15 -11.84 -5.55
C VAL A 537 -5.01 -12.41 -4.70
N LYS A 538 -3.91 -12.87 -5.33
CA LYS A 538 -2.71 -13.34 -4.62
C LYS A 538 -2.11 -12.25 -3.72
N GLN A 539 -1.97 -11.03 -4.24
CA GLN A 539 -1.48 -9.89 -3.46
C GLN A 539 -2.36 -9.57 -2.25
N TRP A 540 -3.68 -9.64 -2.42
CA TRP A 540 -4.64 -9.43 -1.34
C TRP A 540 -4.42 -10.39 -0.16
N PHE A 541 -4.19 -11.67 -0.47
CA PHE A 541 -3.92 -12.70 0.56
C PHE A 541 -2.56 -12.49 1.22
N ASN A 542 -1.53 -12.17 0.45
CA ASN A 542 -0.19 -11.90 0.98
C ASN A 542 -0.19 -10.74 1.99
N ASN A 543 -0.95 -9.68 1.73
CA ASN A 543 -1.08 -8.55 2.65
C ASN A 543 -1.73 -8.95 3.99
N ARG A 544 -2.51 -10.03 4.03
CA ARG A 544 -3.14 -10.58 5.25
C ARG A 544 -2.40 -11.76 5.86
N LYS A 545 -1.20 -12.09 5.35
CA LYS A 545 -0.34 -13.15 5.88
C LYS A 545 -1.01 -14.54 5.90
N ILE A 546 -1.92 -14.82 4.96
CA ILE A 546 -2.43 -16.18 4.74
C ILE A 546 -1.28 -17.08 4.28
N ARG A 547 -1.31 -18.35 4.68
CA ARG A 547 -0.28 -19.34 4.38
C ARG A 547 -0.07 -19.49 2.87
N TYR A 548 1.18 -19.45 2.42
CA TYR A 548 1.50 -19.32 0.98
C TYR A 548 0.99 -20.49 0.13
N ASP A 549 0.92 -21.69 0.70
CA ASP A 549 0.45 -22.91 0.07
C ASP A 549 -1.07 -22.93 -0.09
N ILE A 550 -1.83 -22.40 0.88
CA ILE A 550 -3.28 -22.14 0.75
C ILE A 550 -3.53 -21.15 -0.39
N VAL A 551 -2.74 -20.08 -0.44
CA VAL A 551 -2.84 -19.07 -1.52
C VAL A 551 -2.55 -19.71 -2.88
N ASP A 552 -1.47 -20.49 -3.00
CA ASP A 552 -1.14 -21.16 -4.26
C ASP A 552 -2.21 -22.19 -4.66
N THR A 553 -2.85 -22.88 -3.71
CA THR A 553 -3.97 -23.80 -3.96
C THR A 553 -5.14 -23.10 -4.64
N VAL A 554 -5.61 -21.97 -4.10
CA VAL A 554 -6.78 -21.29 -4.68
C VAL A 554 -6.46 -20.58 -5.99
N ILE A 555 -5.25 -20.03 -6.12
CA ILE A 555 -4.82 -19.27 -7.31
C ILE A 555 -4.55 -20.17 -8.52
N LYS A 556 -3.92 -21.34 -8.30
CA LYS A 556 -3.61 -22.30 -9.37
C LYS A 556 -4.75 -23.28 -9.66
N GLY A 557 -5.86 -23.16 -8.93
CA GLY A 557 -7.07 -23.94 -9.18
C GLY A 557 -7.64 -23.72 -10.59
N SER A 558 -8.31 -24.73 -11.12
CA SER A 558 -8.95 -24.66 -12.45
C SER A 558 -10.14 -23.70 -12.48
N ARG A 559 -10.78 -23.45 -11.33
CA ARG A 559 -11.86 -22.47 -11.19
C ARG A 559 -11.29 -21.11 -10.78
N GLN A 560 -11.03 -20.27 -11.76
CA GLN A 560 -10.52 -18.91 -11.52
C GLN A 560 -11.66 -17.90 -11.27
N ASP A 561 -12.44 -18.13 -10.23
CA ASP A 561 -13.49 -17.21 -9.76
C ASP A 561 -13.05 -16.50 -8.47
N ILE A 562 -13.11 -15.16 -8.46
CA ILE A 562 -12.61 -14.36 -7.33
C ILE A 562 -13.30 -14.74 -6.01
N ARG A 563 -14.62 -14.92 -6.01
CA ARG A 563 -15.40 -15.22 -4.81
C ARG A 563 -15.12 -16.64 -4.33
N GLU A 564 -15.11 -17.62 -5.23
CA GLU A 564 -14.81 -19.01 -4.86
C GLU A 564 -13.36 -19.14 -4.35
N MET A 565 -12.39 -18.41 -4.92
CA MET A 565 -11.02 -18.35 -4.40
C MET A 565 -10.99 -17.86 -2.94
N PHE A 566 -11.72 -16.79 -2.63
CA PHE A 566 -11.82 -16.28 -1.25
C PHE A 566 -12.45 -17.31 -0.31
N LYS A 567 -13.59 -17.87 -0.68
CA LYS A 567 -14.27 -18.88 0.14
C LYS A 567 -13.41 -20.11 0.37
N ALA A 568 -12.75 -20.63 -0.67
CA ALA A 568 -11.88 -21.79 -0.56
C ALA A 568 -10.69 -21.51 0.37
N ALA A 569 -10.06 -20.33 0.25
CA ALA A 569 -8.95 -19.95 1.11
C ALA A 569 -9.39 -19.82 2.58
N ASP A 570 -10.55 -19.20 2.83
CA ASP A 570 -11.10 -19.05 4.18
C ASP A 570 -11.38 -20.41 4.83
N VAL A 571 -11.97 -21.35 4.08
CA VAL A 571 -12.26 -22.72 4.56
C VAL A 571 -10.97 -23.51 4.82
N LEU A 572 -10.02 -23.52 3.87
CA LEU A 572 -8.75 -24.21 4.05
C LEU A 572 -7.96 -23.65 5.24
N ASN A 573 -8.01 -22.33 5.45
CA ASN A 573 -7.37 -21.68 6.59
C ASN A 573 -8.09 -21.96 7.91
N ALA A 574 -9.41 -22.10 7.92
CA ALA A 574 -10.19 -22.41 9.12
C ALA A 574 -9.99 -23.86 9.59
N HIS A 575 -9.87 -24.80 8.66
CA HIS A 575 -9.72 -26.24 8.97
C HIS A 575 -8.28 -26.72 9.11
N GLN A 576 -7.27 -25.86 8.90
CA GLN A 576 -5.87 -26.32 8.82
C GLN A 576 -5.36 -27.01 10.10
N ASP A 577 -5.98 -26.72 11.25
CA ASP A 577 -5.63 -27.27 12.56
C ASP A 577 -6.54 -28.45 12.98
N ASP A 578 -7.49 -28.87 12.14
CA ASP A 578 -8.39 -29.97 12.46
C ASP A 578 -7.62 -31.31 12.49
N PRO A 579 -7.90 -32.21 13.46
CA PRO A 579 -7.15 -33.47 13.62
C PRO A 579 -7.14 -34.37 12.37
N GLN A 580 -8.20 -34.32 11.55
CA GLN A 580 -8.34 -35.14 10.34
C GLN A 580 -7.99 -34.37 9.05
N PHE A 581 -7.57 -33.11 9.15
CA PHE A 581 -7.32 -32.27 7.97
C PHE A 581 -6.24 -32.87 7.08
N LYS A 582 -5.09 -33.21 7.68
CA LYS A 582 -3.96 -33.82 6.97
C LYS A 582 -4.39 -35.05 6.19
N ASP A 583 -5.00 -36.02 6.87
CA ASP A 583 -5.37 -37.29 6.25
C ASP A 583 -6.42 -37.11 5.15
N THR A 584 -7.34 -36.16 5.32
CA THR A 584 -8.35 -35.81 4.31
C THR A 584 -7.70 -35.23 3.05
N ILE A 585 -6.80 -34.27 3.20
CA ILE A 585 -6.07 -33.67 2.08
C ILE A 585 -5.16 -34.69 1.39
N GLU A 586 -4.50 -35.59 2.13
CA GLU A 586 -3.69 -36.67 1.55
C GLU A 586 -4.53 -37.63 0.70
N ALA A 587 -5.72 -38.02 1.18
CA ALA A 587 -6.63 -38.86 0.41
C ALA A 587 -7.10 -38.15 -0.88
N PHE A 588 -7.47 -36.87 -0.79
CA PHE A 588 -7.90 -36.08 -1.94
C PHE A 588 -6.78 -35.86 -2.95
N THR A 589 -5.58 -35.48 -2.51
CA THR A 589 -4.43 -35.27 -3.41
C THR A 589 -3.99 -36.57 -4.08
N ARG A 590 -4.04 -37.71 -3.40
CA ARG A 590 -3.82 -39.03 -4.02
C ARG A 590 -4.82 -39.28 -5.14
N LEU A 591 -6.10 -39.04 -4.89
CA LEU A 591 -7.17 -39.17 -5.88
C LEU A 591 -6.93 -38.25 -7.08
N LEU A 592 -6.68 -36.96 -6.86
CA LEU A 592 -6.41 -35.97 -7.91
C LEU A 592 -5.20 -36.34 -8.78
N ARG A 593 -4.12 -36.88 -8.19
CA ARG A 593 -2.92 -37.31 -8.94
C ARG A 593 -3.16 -38.53 -9.81
N ILE A 594 -4.02 -39.44 -9.37
CA ILE A 594 -4.39 -40.62 -10.15
C ILE A 594 -5.27 -40.20 -11.32
N THR A 595 -6.29 -39.37 -11.08
CA THR A 595 -7.21 -38.90 -12.12
C THR A 595 -6.55 -37.96 -13.12
N ALA A 596 -5.54 -37.19 -12.73
CA ALA A 596 -4.77 -36.34 -13.66
C ALA A 596 -4.06 -37.12 -14.79
N LYS A 597 -3.87 -38.44 -14.64
CA LYS A 597 -3.28 -39.30 -15.68
C LYS A 597 -4.32 -39.95 -16.59
N ALA A 598 -5.61 -39.78 -16.29
CA ALA A 598 -6.69 -40.33 -17.10
C ALA A 598 -6.75 -39.63 -18.45
N LYS A 599 -6.89 -40.40 -19.52
CA LYS A 599 -7.13 -39.89 -20.89
C LYS A 599 -8.60 -40.12 -21.28
N LEU A 600 -9.50 -39.76 -20.38
CA LEU A 600 -10.94 -39.92 -20.56
C LEU A 600 -11.59 -38.57 -20.81
N ASP A 601 -12.69 -38.59 -21.57
CA ASP A 601 -13.54 -37.42 -21.72
C ASP A 601 -14.22 -37.12 -20.38
N THR A 602 -14.00 -35.91 -19.88
CA THR A 602 -14.62 -35.44 -18.62
C THR A 602 -16.08 -35.04 -18.77
N GLY A 603 -16.62 -35.05 -19.99
CA GLY A 603 -18.03 -34.78 -20.30
C GLY A 603 -18.98 -35.95 -20.01
N ASP A 604 -18.51 -37.21 -20.07
CA ASP A 604 -19.28 -38.40 -19.72
C ASP A 604 -18.58 -39.24 -18.64
N LEU A 605 -19.00 -39.02 -17.40
CA LEU A 605 -18.52 -39.74 -16.22
C LEU A 605 -19.52 -40.80 -15.73
N THR A 606 -20.37 -41.33 -16.63
CA THR A 606 -21.32 -42.38 -16.28
C THR A 606 -20.59 -43.65 -15.85
N VAL A 607 -20.77 -44.04 -14.59
CA VAL A 607 -20.25 -45.27 -13.99
C VAL A 607 -21.24 -46.40 -14.24
N ASP A 608 -20.74 -47.58 -14.60
CA ASP A 608 -21.50 -48.82 -14.79
C ASP A 608 -21.29 -49.75 -13.58
N PRO A 609 -22.29 -49.90 -12.68
CA PRO A 609 -22.17 -50.76 -11.51
C PRO A 609 -21.99 -52.24 -11.84
N SER A 610 -22.33 -52.69 -13.07
CA SER A 610 -22.15 -54.09 -13.47
C SER A 610 -20.68 -54.49 -13.64
N LEU A 611 -19.78 -53.51 -13.68
CA LEU A 611 -18.33 -53.70 -13.82
C LEU A 611 -17.59 -53.67 -12.47
N PHE A 612 -18.28 -53.52 -11.34
CA PHE A 612 -17.65 -53.51 -10.02
C PHE A 612 -17.12 -54.90 -9.63
N GLU A 613 -15.90 -54.95 -9.09
CA GLU A 613 -15.20 -56.17 -8.69
C GLU A 613 -15.31 -56.43 -7.17
N ASN A 614 -15.68 -55.42 -6.36
CA ASN A 614 -15.81 -55.55 -4.90
C ASN A 614 -16.86 -54.60 -4.28
N GLU A 615 -17.14 -54.78 -2.97
CA GLU A 615 -18.12 -53.98 -2.24
C GLU A 615 -17.67 -52.52 -2.00
N ALA A 616 -16.37 -52.24 -1.91
CA ALA A 616 -15.86 -50.89 -1.67
C ALA A 616 -16.16 -49.95 -2.86
N GLU A 617 -16.16 -50.48 -4.09
CA GLU A 617 -16.58 -49.73 -5.28
C GLU A 617 -18.05 -49.29 -5.20
N GLN A 618 -18.93 -50.22 -4.83
CA GLN A 618 -20.35 -49.97 -4.68
C GLN A 618 -20.64 -48.97 -3.54
N GLN A 619 -19.99 -49.15 -2.39
CA GLN A 619 -20.16 -48.24 -1.24
C GLN A 619 -19.72 -46.81 -1.56
N LEU A 620 -18.57 -46.63 -2.20
CA LEU A 620 -18.12 -45.31 -2.63
C LEU A 620 -19.08 -44.73 -3.67
N TYR A 621 -19.57 -45.54 -4.61
CA TYR A 621 -20.49 -45.09 -5.65
C TYR A 621 -21.81 -44.57 -5.05
N ASP A 622 -22.41 -45.33 -4.13
CA ASP A 622 -23.67 -44.96 -3.47
C ASP A 622 -23.51 -43.68 -2.63
N ALA A 623 -22.40 -43.56 -1.89
CA ALA A 623 -22.12 -42.37 -1.10
C ALA A 623 -21.90 -41.12 -1.97
N VAL A 624 -21.20 -41.26 -3.10
CA VAL A 624 -21.00 -40.16 -4.06
C VAL A 624 -22.32 -39.76 -4.70
N LEU A 625 -23.16 -40.72 -5.12
CA LEU A 625 -24.49 -40.42 -5.67
C LEU A 625 -25.36 -39.65 -4.67
N GLU A 626 -25.35 -40.05 -3.40
CA GLU A 626 -26.11 -39.34 -2.37
C GLU A 626 -25.54 -37.94 -2.11
N LEU A 627 -24.22 -37.80 -2.04
CA LEU A 627 -23.57 -36.50 -1.88
C LEU A 627 -23.87 -35.57 -3.06
N GLN A 628 -23.84 -36.07 -4.30
CA GLN A 628 -24.14 -35.29 -5.50
C GLN A 628 -25.55 -34.67 -5.49
N LYS A 629 -26.54 -35.33 -4.89
CA LYS A 629 -27.90 -34.77 -4.74
C LYS A 629 -27.91 -33.51 -3.87
N GLN A 630 -26.97 -33.38 -2.95
CA GLN A 630 -26.90 -32.30 -1.97
C GLN A 630 -25.80 -31.27 -2.32
N PHE A 631 -24.80 -31.65 -3.11
CA PHE A 631 -23.64 -30.84 -3.47
C PHE A 631 -23.98 -29.80 -4.56
N THR A 632 -24.61 -28.71 -4.13
CA THR A 632 -25.08 -27.65 -5.04
C THR A 632 -24.21 -26.38 -4.97
N PRO A 633 -24.25 -25.51 -6.00
CA PRO A 633 -23.67 -24.18 -5.94
C PRO A 633 -24.17 -23.30 -4.79
N ALA A 634 -25.36 -23.58 -4.25
CA ALA A 634 -25.94 -22.85 -3.11
C ALA A 634 -25.34 -23.27 -1.76
N MET A 635 -24.78 -24.49 -1.68
CA MET A 635 -24.11 -24.98 -0.48
C MET A 635 -22.87 -24.13 -0.17
N SER A 636 -22.66 -23.82 1.11
CA SER A 636 -21.48 -23.05 1.54
C SER A 636 -20.19 -23.84 1.25
N MET A 637 -19.09 -23.14 1.05
CA MET A 637 -17.81 -23.81 0.75
C MET A 637 -17.35 -24.69 1.94
N ASP A 638 -17.66 -24.26 3.16
CA ASP A 638 -17.38 -24.99 4.40
C ASP A 638 -18.18 -26.30 4.47
N ASP A 639 -19.48 -26.24 4.20
CA ASP A 639 -20.33 -27.43 4.16
C ASP A 639 -19.89 -28.37 3.03
N ARG A 640 -19.52 -27.85 1.86
CA ARG A 640 -18.97 -28.67 0.76
C ARG A 640 -17.70 -29.39 1.20
N PHE A 641 -16.78 -28.71 1.89
CA PHE A 641 -15.56 -29.33 2.40
C PHE A 641 -15.87 -30.42 3.42
N LYS A 642 -16.73 -30.15 4.40
CA LYS A 642 -17.16 -31.14 5.42
C LYS A 642 -17.82 -32.35 4.78
N ALA A 643 -18.70 -32.12 3.81
CA ALA A 643 -19.40 -33.18 3.10
C ALA A 643 -18.45 -34.02 2.22
N LEU A 644 -17.43 -33.42 1.62
CA LEU A 644 -16.36 -34.17 0.96
C LEU A 644 -15.50 -34.94 1.96
N ALA A 645 -15.21 -34.38 3.13
CA ALA A 645 -14.40 -35.02 4.15
C ALA A 645 -15.03 -36.32 4.68
N THR A 646 -16.36 -36.44 4.65
CA THR A 646 -17.05 -37.70 5.01
C THR A 646 -16.76 -38.85 4.04
N LEU A 647 -16.36 -38.55 2.80
CA LEU A 647 -15.96 -39.57 1.82
C LEU A 647 -14.56 -40.13 2.09
N ARG A 648 -13.74 -39.48 2.94
CA ARG A 648 -12.36 -39.91 3.20
C ARG A 648 -12.24 -41.40 3.53
N PRO A 649 -12.99 -41.97 4.51
CA PRO A 649 -12.86 -43.39 4.85
C PRO A 649 -13.16 -44.30 3.65
N LEU A 650 -14.19 -43.97 2.88
CA LEU A 650 -14.60 -44.74 1.68
C LEU A 650 -13.56 -44.64 0.56
N ILE A 651 -12.93 -43.48 0.39
CA ILE A 651 -11.83 -43.30 -0.57
C ILE A 651 -10.61 -44.13 -0.16
N VAL A 652 -10.29 -44.18 1.14
CA VAL A 652 -9.19 -45.00 1.65
C VAL A 652 -9.48 -46.48 1.41
N ASP A 653 -10.65 -46.97 1.81
CA ASP A 653 -11.08 -48.36 1.64
C ASP A 653 -11.10 -48.76 0.15
N TYR A 654 -11.59 -47.88 -0.73
CA TYR A 654 -11.56 -48.07 -2.18
C TYR A 654 -10.13 -48.27 -2.69
N PHE A 655 -9.17 -47.45 -2.24
CA PHE A 655 -7.78 -47.60 -2.67
C PHE A 655 -7.06 -48.81 -2.06
N GLU A 656 -7.54 -49.36 -0.96
CA GLU A 656 -7.02 -50.59 -0.37
C GLU A 656 -7.54 -51.86 -1.07
N GLN A 657 -8.79 -51.82 -1.55
CA GLN A 657 -9.46 -52.99 -2.12
C GLN A 657 -9.51 -53.00 -3.65
N THR A 658 -9.38 -51.84 -4.31
CA THR A 658 -9.58 -51.71 -5.76
C THR A 658 -8.29 -51.33 -6.49
N MET A 659 -7.93 -52.13 -7.51
CA MET A 659 -6.83 -51.82 -8.41
C MET A 659 -7.30 -50.86 -9.51
N VAL A 660 -7.18 -49.55 -9.27
CA VAL A 660 -7.66 -48.49 -10.19
C VAL A 660 -7.15 -48.67 -11.62
N MET A 661 -5.86 -48.93 -11.78
CA MET A 661 -5.23 -49.18 -13.08
C MET A 661 -5.37 -50.66 -13.47
N SER A 662 -6.61 -51.14 -13.58
CA SER A 662 -6.92 -52.51 -13.99
C SER A 662 -6.36 -52.82 -15.38
N LYS A 663 -6.08 -54.11 -15.63
CA LYS A 663 -5.66 -54.59 -16.95
C LYS A 663 -6.81 -54.61 -17.96
N ASP A 664 -8.04 -54.75 -17.47
CA ASP A 664 -9.23 -54.61 -18.30
C ASP A 664 -9.53 -53.12 -18.48
N GLU A 665 -9.55 -52.67 -19.73
CA GLU A 665 -9.78 -51.26 -20.06
C GLU A 665 -11.16 -50.78 -19.64
N LYS A 666 -12.20 -51.62 -19.72
CA LYS A 666 -13.55 -51.23 -19.32
C LYS A 666 -13.64 -50.98 -17.82
N VAL A 667 -13.06 -51.89 -17.03
CA VAL A 667 -13.02 -51.80 -15.57
C VAL A 667 -12.16 -50.60 -15.14
N ARG A 668 -10.97 -50.44 -15.73
CA ARG A 668 -10.10 -49.27 -15.50
C ARG A 668 -10.82 -47.96 -15.77
N ASP A 669 -11.48 -47.86 -16.93
CA ASP A 669 -12.15 -46.62 -17.32
C ASP A 669 -13.36 -46.36 -16.41
N ASN A 670 -14.06 -47.40 -15.95
CA ASN A 670 -15.13 -47.29 -14.94
C ASN A 670 -14.61 -46.74 -13.61
N HIS A 671 -13.50 -47.29 -13.09
CA HIS A 671 -12.84 -46.78 -11.87
C HIS A 671 -12.44 -45.31 -12.02
N LEU A 672 -11.82 -44.96 -13.16
CA LEU A 672 -11.37 -43.59 -13.42
C LEU A 672 -12.56 -42.62 -13.53
N LYS A 673 -13.68 -43.01 -14.14
CA LYS A 673 -14.89 -42.19 -14.19
C LYS A 673 -15.43 -41.90 -12.78
N GLN A 674 -15.53 -42.91 -11.93
CA GLN A 674 -15.98 -42.75 -10.54
C GLN A 674 -15.08 -41.77 -9.76
N LEU A 675 -13.75 -41.92 -9.88
CA LEU A 675 -12.81 -41.02 -9.22
C LEU A 675 -12.81 -39.60 -9.83
N LEU A 676 -12.99 -39.47 -11.14
CA LEU A 676 -13.09 -38.16 -11.82
C LEU A 676 -14.31 -37.37 -11.34
N THR A 677 -15.44 -38.03 -11.05
CA THR A 677 -16.62 -37.39 -10.44
C THR A 677 -16.27 -36.74 -9.11
N ILE A 678 -15.56 -37.46 -8.23
CA ILE A 678 -15.11 -36.94 -6.94
C ILE A 678 -14.08 -35.83 -7.15
N ALA A 679 -13.15 -35.99 -8.10
CA ALA A 679 -12.14 -34.99 -8.43
C ALA A 679 -12.77 -33.64 -8.85
N GLN A 680 -13.85 -33.67 -9.65
CA GLN A 680 -14.59 -32.46 -10.03
C GLN A 680 -15.20 -31.75 -8.82
N MET A 681 -15.69 -32.50 -7.84
CA MET A 681 -16.23 -31.95 -6.60
C MET A 681 -15.12 -31.39 -5.69
N ILE A 682 -13.96 -32.05 -5.59
CA ILE A 682 -12.81 -31.58 -4.82
C ILE A 682 -12.22 -30.29 -5.40
N ASN A 683 -12.16 -30.16 -6.73
CA ASN A 683 -11.55 -29.02 -7.43
C ASN A 683 -12.22 -27.67 -7.12
N VAL A 684 -13.38 -27.65 -6.46
CA VAL A 684 -13.97 -26.39 -5.94
C VAL A 684 -13.11 -25.74 -4.85
N MET A 685 -12.27 -26.52 -4.16
CA MET A 685 -11.33 -26.03 -3.14
C MET A 685 -10.02 -25.49 -3.72
N GLY A 686 -9.85 -25.55 -5.05
CA GLY A 686 -8.60 -25.19 -5.73
C GLY A 686 -7.69 -26.40 -5.99
N ASP A 687 -6.44 -26.12 -6.40
CA ASP A 687 -5.42 -27.16 -6.61
C ASP A 687 -4.80 -27.60 -5.27
N LEU A 688 -5.41 -28.62 -4.66
CA LEU A 688 -4.94 -29.18 -3.40
C LEU A 688 -3.52 -29.77 -3.48
N ASN A 689 -2.96 -30.01 -4.67
CA ASN A 689 -1.58 -30.48 -4.79
C ASN A 689 -0.54 -29.44 -4.34
N GLN A 690 -0.93 -28.17 -4.27
CA GLN A 690 -0.08 -27.09 -3.77
C GLN A 690 -0.06 -27.02 -2.25
N LEU A 691 -1.06 -27.61 -1.58
CA LEU A 691 -1.25 -27.50 -0.14
C LEU A 691 -0.25 -28.40 0.59
N ILE A 692 0.45 -27.83 1.59
CA ILE A 692 1.45 -28.56 2.36
C ILE A 692 0.81 -28.96 3.69
N VAL A 693 0.60 -30.27 3.84
CA VAL A 693 0.17 -30.88 5.09
C VAL A 693 1.35 -31.62 5.72
N LYS A 694 1.61 -31.36 7.01
CA LYS A 694 2.76 -31.90 7.76
C LYS A 694 2.31 -32.88 8.81
#